data_AF-A0A7T5E7D9-F1
#
_entry.id   AF-A0A7T5E7D9-F1
#
_cell.length_a   1.000
_cell.length_b   1.000
_cell.length_c   1.000
_cell.angle_alpha   90.00
_cell.angle_beta   90.00
_cell.angle_gamma   90.00
#
_symmetry.space_group_name_H-M   'P 1'
#
loop_
_entity.id
_entity.type
_entity.pdbx_description
1 polymer ?
#
loop_
_entity_poly.entity_id
_entity_poly.type
_entity_poly.pdbx_seq_one_letter_code
_entity_poly.pdbx_strand_id
1 'polypeptide(L)'
;MFLTCLSWLMALLLGLLVGLQPAFAHAIPTTEFSVRPDQSVVVPDLNQFSLADLPAFSETGGFREGPYQRTWRIGQTIDQVLTFSDLQDLAPGHLTLDDLSARLTQDLGSWSISDFPLLGRQSINDLMVAIPTLGRFDLESLPPIAALVDAELGSRVRQGQTLFHAVQRWPELGERVLDDIDLSAFRINQIPGIAQTALGTLSGFEQATLNQVPGLRNLPLASFPNPVAAVGTMTMQIDMVWGPREGDRPRTLSGSEQQGFAVPCHIDRQDCASIELQALGPETNPLDGIHWVSGKYQEVEGGSGVLRGVNGGMEPTGRHPFGPAFKQVIWEPEERDDTVTSALFFRACGWGGCTPYVIGPFPFITYRINDPIFVGLLEGDVPSATPSQRTGATRGGAMPGPGNTGLGHAGRWGRFSPDCIEWPEGADPVEFTSNRNVAGIDVGTLASAIASIESQGSGGYFAVGPHVCADGGRNCGRGLGKFQFMSYNDQAAQLIAARPGGTAFLSRVGGGHSPSADELMRYFPPEDQNRAFEGFLANNLRQAFSQIDPTTGRPFAGGRLVERAAQMHFGGPGVAIDGGGSDAFGRLSVRAYGENARQVYEQGGGASGGLNLCPAGTQVAVGGPGGDPPEAGDINTAIHGSMMAMGQFSSRAGPDSGNLACAWAVNRVLENAGIASLGGDAPNWVPAVEADLQNNRGIPIDRSQGQAGDIVISGGQEHIGICLNEGCTQVRSNSSSRAAFTWDSDTDFGGFYGSGPSRLYRITEARG
;
A
#
# COMPACT_ATOMS: atom_id res chain seq x y z
N MET A 1 -63.99 20.66 10.66
CA MET A 1 -62.91 20.87 9.66
C MET A 1 -61.73 21.67 10.20
N PHE A 2 -61.94 22.81 10.89
CA PHE A 2 -60.81 23.60 11.42
C PHE A 2 -60.00 22.88 12.51
N LEU A 3 -60.66 22.21 13.48
CA LEU A 3 -59.96 21.47 14.54
C LEU A 3 -59.18 20.26 14.04
N THR A 4 -59.67 19.57 13.01
CA THR A 4 -58.99 18.42 12.41
C THR A 4 -57.76 18.83 11.60
N CYS A 5 -57.75 20.02 11.01
CA CYS A 5 -56.57 20.53 10.30
C CYS A 5 -55.47 20.95 11.27
N LEU A 6 -55.86 21.54 12.42
CA LEU A 6 -54.92 21.96 13.47
C LEU A 6 -54.22 20.76 14.14
N SER A 7 -54.94 19.65 14.36
CA SER A 7 -54.35 18.44 14.93
C SER A 7 -53.35 17.75 14.00
N TRP A 8 -53.58 17.78 12.69
CA TRP A 8 -52.63 17.26 11.70
C TRP A 8 -51.38 18.15 11.58
N LEU A 9 -51.55 19.47 11.64
CA LEU A 9 -50.41 20.40 11.62
C LEU A 9 -49.54 20.27 12.88
N MET A 10 -50.17 20.07 14.05
CA MET A 10 -49.45 19.86 15.31
C MET A 10 -48.73 18.51 15.34
N ALA A 11 -49.31 17.44 14.78
CA ALA A 11 -48.67 16.14 14.66
C ALA A 11 -47.47 16.19 13.67
N LEU A 12 -47.58 16.97 12.60
CA LEU A 12 -46.48 17.19 11.65
C LEU A 12 -45.35 18.01 12.28
N LEU A 13 -45.69 19.04 13.07
CA LEU A 13 -44.72 19.85 13.84
C LEU A 13 -44.06 19.06 14.97
N LEU A 14 -44.79 18.18 15.68
CA LEU A 14 -44.19 17.27 16.65
C LEU A 14 -43.30 16.21 15.97
N GLY A 15 -43.70 15.69 14.81
CA GLY A 15 -42.87 14.76 14.03
C GLY A 15 -41.57 15.39 13.50
N LEU A 16 -41.62 16.68 13.12
CA LEU A 16 -40.43 17.45 12.74
C LEU A 16 -39.53 17.80 13.94
N LEU A 17 -40.09 17.95 15.15
CA LEU A 17 -39.32 18.22 16.37
C LEU A 17 -38.68 16.97 16.98
N VAL A 18 -39.26 15.78 16.78
CA VAL A 18 -38.66 14.50 17.24
C VAL A 18 -37.57 14.00 16.28
N GLY A 19 -37.58 14.42 15.01
CA GLY A 19 -36.53 14.08 14.03
C GLY A 19 -35.27 14.94 14.07
N LEU A 20 -35.18 15.90 15.00
CA LEU A 20 -34.05 16.83 15.16
C LEU A 20 -33.52 16.84 16.61
N GLN A 21 -33.40 15.67 17.23
CA GLN A 21 -32.42 15.58 18.32
C GLN A 21 -31.04 15.64 17.66
N PRO A 22 -30.19 16.64 17.95
CA PRO A 22 -28.79 16.54 17.56
C PRO A 22 -28.29 15.23 18.19
N ALA A 23 -27.68 14.37 17.37
CA ALA A 23 -26.93 13.25 17.91
C ALA A 23 -25.92 13.84 18.88
N PHE A 24 -26.15 13.67 20.18
CA PHE A 24 -25.16 14.03 21.19
C PHE A 24 -23.95 13.18 20.83
N ALA A 25 -22.87 13.82 20.35
CA ALA A 25 -21.60 13.14 20.18
C ALA A 25 -21.28 12.47 21.51
N HIS A 26 -21.12 11.14 21.49
CA HIS A 26 -20.58 10.44 22.65
C HIS A 26 -19.23 11.10 22.96
N ALA A 27 -19.06 11.58 24.19
CA ALA A 27 -17.80 12.17 24.58
C ALA A 27 -16.74 11.06 24.50
N ILE A 28 -15.63 11.31 23.80
CA ILE A 28 -14.50 10.40 23.74
C ILE A 28 -14.11 10.03 25.18
N PRO A 29 -13.97 8.74 25.53
CA PRO A 29 -13.55 8.35 26.86
C PRO A 29 -12.12 8.85 27.08
N THR A 30 -11.94 9.64 28.14
CA THR A 30 -10.65 10.23 28.50
C THR A 30 -10.25 9.81 29.89
N THR A 31 -8.94 9.80 30.12
CA THR A 31 -8.33 9.68 31.44
C THR A 31 -7.43 10.88 31.69
N GLU A 32 -7.30 11.24 32.96
CA GLU A 32 -6.34 12.23 33.40
C GLU A 32 -5.05 11.54 33.87
N PHE A 33 -3.91 12.01 33.38
CA PHE A 33 -2.61 11.62 33.88
C PHE A 33 -1.95 12.82 34.57
N SER A 34 -1.58 12.69 35.84
CA SER A 34 -0.86 13.75 36.56
C SER A 34 0.55 13.90 36.01
N VAL A 35 0.79 15.02 35.32
CA VAL A 35 2.14 15.41 34.87
C VAL A 35 2.89 16.09 36.03
N ARG A 36 2.15 16.78 36.92
CA ARG A 36 2.62 17.41 38.16
C ARG A 36 1.56 17.29 39.26
N PRO A 37 1.90 17.54 40.55
CA PRO A 37 0.92 17.50 41.65
C PRO A 37 -0.30 18.42 41.46
N ASP A 38 -0.18 19.47 40.65
CA ASP A 38 -1.19 20.48 40.36
C ASP A 38 -1.60 20.54 38.87
N GLN A 39 -1.12 19.62 38.03
CA GLN A 39 -1.38 19.65 36.59
C GLN A 39 -1.59 18.23 36.04
N SER A 40 -2.77 17.97 35.49
CA SER A 40 -3.12 16.72 34.80
C SER A 40 -3.36 16.97 33.32
N VAL A 41 -2.95 16.00 32.50
CA VAL A 41 -3.25 15.98 31.06
C VAL A 41 -4.42 15.06 30.77
N VAL A 42 -5.37 15.57 30.00
CA VAL A 42 -6.47 14.79 29.45
C VAL A 42 -5.96 14.10 28.18
N VAL A 43 -5.97 12.77 28.21
CA VAL A 43 -5.63 11.92 27.06
C VAL A 43 -6.78 10.95 26.81
N PRO A 44 -6.96 10.42 25.59
CA PRO A 44 -7.90 9.33 25.38
C PRO A 44 -7.57 8.16 26.32
N ASP A 45 -8.58 7.60 26.98
CA ASP A 45 -8.42 6.32 27.66
C ASP A 45 -8.49 5.21 26.61
N LEU A 46 -7.34 4.82 26.07
CA LEU A 46 -7.25 3.81 25.01
C LEU A 46 -7.75 2.41 25.44
N ASN A 47 -7.92 2.17 26.75
CA ASN A 47 -8.53 0.94 27.28
C ASN A 47 -10.06 0.97 27.19
N GLN A 48 -10.66 2.14 26.98
CA GLN A 48 -12.10 2.33 26.81
C GLN A 48 -12.44 2.83 25.40
N PHE A 49 -11.52 3.54 24.75
CA PHE A 49 -11.72 4.12 23.43
C PHE A 49 -11.73 3.05 22.34
N SER A 50 -12.79 3.04 21.56
CA SER A 50 -13.06 2.13 20.45
C SER A 50 -13.51 2.89 19.20
N LEU A 51 -13.63 2.21 18.06
CA LEU A 51 -14.17 2.82 16.84
C LEU A 51 -15.66 3.21 16.99
N ALA A 52 -16.38 2.59 17.92
CA ALA A 52 -17.77 2.90 18.21
C ALA A 52 -17.96 4.26 18.92
N ASP A 53 -16.91 4.80 19.54
CA ASP A 53 -16.94 6.11 20.19
C ASP A 53 -16.81 7.27 19.19
N LEU A 54 -16.39 6.96 17.95
CA LEU A 54 -16.32 7.94 16.88
C LEU A 54 -17.72 8.22 16.33
N PRO A 55 -18.07 9.49 16.07
CA PRO A 55 -19.33 9.79 15.41
C PRO A 55 -19.32 9.25 13.98
N ALA A 56 -20.51 9.07 13.43
CA ALA A 56 -20.67 8.82 12.00
C ALA A 56 -20.06 9.97 11.18
N PHE A 57 -19.66 9.68 9.93
CA PHE A 57 -19.16 10.68 9.00
C PHE A 57 -20.13 11.85 8.88
N SER A 58 -19.61 13.06 9.05
CA SER A 58 -20.35 14.31 8.88
C SER A 58 -20.38 14.80 7.43
N GLU A 59 -19.58 14.18 6.55
CA GLU A 59 -19.47 14.52 5.14
C GLU A 59 -19.37 13.26 4.27
N THR A 60 -19.77 13.39 3.01
CA THR A 60 -19.61 12.33 2.00
C THR A 60 -18.24 12.51 1.35
N GLY A 61 -17.54 11.40 1.12
CA GLY A 61 -16.24 11.42 0.48
C GLY A 61 -15.87 10.08 -0.13
N GLY A 62 -14.70 10.03 -0.73
CA GLY A 62 -14.19 8.81 -1.32
C GLY A 62 -12.97 9.07 -2.18
N PHE A 63 -12.31 7.99 -2.56
CA PHE A 63 -11.21 8.00 -3.51
C PHE A 63 -11.25 6.75 -4.38
N ARG A 64 -10.57 6.85 -5.52
CA ARG A 64 -10.24 5.73 -6.39
C ARG A 64 -8.81 5.91 -6.87
N GLU A 65 -8.00 4.87 -6.71
CA GLU A 65 -6.62 4.79 -7.18
C GLU A 65 -6.36 3.35 -7.64
N GLY A 66 -6.26 3.16 -8.96
CA GLY A 66 -6.21 1.82 -9.57
C GLY A 66 -7.38 0.92 -9.11
N PRO A 67 -7.12 -0.31 -8.60
CA PRO A 67 -8.16 -1.20 -8.08
C PRO A 67 -8.69 -0.80 -6.69
N TYR A 68 -8.04 0.15 -6.03
CA TYR A 68 -8.42 0.56 -4.68
C TYR A 68 -9.46 1.67 -4.75
N GLN A 69 -10.58 1.45 -4.06
CA GLN A 69 -11.60 2.45 -3.90
C GLN A 69 -12.20 2.37 -2.50
N ARG A 70 -12.54 3.54 -1.96
CA ARG A 70 -13.33 3.70 -0.76
C ARG A 70 -14.32 4.83 -0.98
N THR A 71 -15.53 4.65 -0.49
CA THR A 71 -16.55 5.69 -0.50
C THR A 71 -17.27 5.66 0.82
N TRP A 72 -17.56 6.83 1.38
CA TRP A 72 -18.36 6.98 2.58
C TRP A 72 -19.39 8.08 2.37
N ARG A 73 -20.49 7.97 3.11
CA ARG A 73 -21.61 8.90 3.08
C ARG A 73 -21.88 9.40 4.48
N ILE A 74 -22.49 10.58 4.55
CA ILE A 74 -22.99 11.15 5.80
C ILE A 74 -23.83 10.09 6.54
N GLY A 75 -23.56 9.91 7.82
CA GLY A 75 -24.26 8.95 8.68
C GLY A 75 -23.71 7.53 8.66
N GLN A 76 -22.74 7.19 7.80
CA GLN A 76 -22.01 5.92 7.90
C GLN A 76 -21.01 5.99 9.06
N THR A 77 -20.79 4.86 9.72
CA THR A 77 -19.76 4.73 10.76
C THR A 77 -18.44 4.28 10.15
N ILE A 78 -17.32 4.56 10.83
CA ILE A 78 -15.99 4.29 10.28
C ILE A 78 -15.72 2.80 10.03
N ASP A 79 -16.28 1.91 10.84
CA ASP A 79 -16.20 0.46 10.71
C ASP A 79 -16.91 -0.08 9.45
N GLN A 80 -17.79 0.71 8.84
CA GLN A 80 -18.43 0.38 7.56
C GLN A 80 -17.56 0.76 6.35
N VAL A 81 -16.45 1.48 6.58
CA VAL A 81 -15.63 2.08 5.52
C VAL A 81 -14.20 1.53 5.56
N LEU A 82 -13.61 1.44 6.75
CA LEU A 82 -12.30 0.82 6.92
C LEU A 82 -12.40 -0.69 6.73
N THR A 83 -11.37 -1.26 6.11
CA THR A 83 -11.16 -2.70 6.01
C THR A 83 -10.07 -3.17 6.97
N PHE A 84 -9.90 -4.48 7.08
CA PHE A 84 -8.85 -5.05 7.94
C PHE A 84 -7.43 -4.67 7.49
N SER A 85 -7.19 -4.53 6.17
CA SER A 85 -5.91 -4.00 5.66
C SER A 85 -5.60 -2.59 6.16
N ASP A 86 -6.62 -1.76 6.38
CA ASP A 86 -6.44 -0.36 6.82
C ASP A 86 -5.93 -0.29 8.27
N LEU A 87 -6.10 -1.35 9.06
CA LEU A 87 -5.65 -1.49 10.45
C LEU A 87 -4.59 -2.58 10.63
N GLN A 88 -3.85 -2.95 9.59
CA GLN A 88 -2.87 -4.04 9.63
C GLN A 88 -1.82 -3.88 10.74
N ASP A 89 -1.46 -2.64 11.11
CA ASP A 89 -0.49 -2.36 12.17
C ASP A 89 -0.97 -2.82 13.56
N LEU A 90 -2.30 -2.93 13.74
CA LEU A 90 -2.93 -3.46 14.96
C LEU A 90 -3.01 -4.99 14.97
N ALA A 91 -2.62 -5.63 13.87
CA ALA A 91 -2.68 -7.07 13.61
C ALA A 91 -4.04 -7.73 13.92
N PRO A 92 -5.17 -7.19 13.44
CA PRO A 92 -6.51 -7.69 13.75
C PRO A 92 -6.75 -9.13 13.25
N GLY A 93 -5.95 -9.63 12.30
CA GLY A 93 -6.06 -11.00 11.80
C GLY A 93 -5.73 -12.08 12.84
N HIS A 94 -5.02 -11.74 13.92
CA HIS A 94 -4.74 -12.67 15.02
C HIS A 94 -5.88 -12.79 16.03
N LEU A 95 -6.89 -11.90 15.98
CA LEU A 95 -8.05 -12.01 16.85
C LEU A 95 -8.88 -13.23 16.46
N THR A 96 -9.49 -13.86 17.46
CA THR A 96 -10.50 -14.90 17.32
C THR A 96 -11.85 -14.39 17.85
N LEU A 97 -12.94 -15.14 17.67
CA LEU A 97 -14.19 -14.75 18.35
C LEU A 97 -14.15 -15.02 19.85
N ASP A 98 -13.39 -16.01 20.31
CA ASP A 98 -13.15 -16.25 21.74
C ASP A 98 -12.42 -15.06 22.36
N ASP A 99 -11.42 -14.53 21.66
CA ASP A 99 -10.71 -13.31 22.03
C ASP A 99 -11.64 -12.10 22.19
N LEU A 100 -12.53 -11.90 21.22
CA LEU A 100 -13.51 -10.80 21.24
C LEU A 100 -14.53 -11.01 22.35
N SER A 101 -15.04 -12.23 22.49
CA SER A 101 -16.04 -12.58 23.51
C SER A 101 -15.51 -12.34 24.93
N ALA A 102 -14.25 -12.75 25.18
CA ALA A 102 -13.58 -12.54 26.46
C ALA A 102 -13.37 -11.04 26.77
N ARG A 103 -12.92 -10.26 25.78
CA ARG A 103 -12.62 -8.83 25.97
C ARG A 103 -13.88 -7.97 26.09
N LEU A 104 -14.94 -8.30 25.34
CA LEU A 104 -16.21 -7.58 25.36
C LEU A 104 -17.16 -8.07 26.46
N THR A 105 -16.82 -9.19 27.13
CA THR A 105 -17.70 -9.87 28.10
C THR A 105 -19.07 -10.20 27.48
N GLN A 106 -19.06 -10.69 26.24
CA GLN A 106 -20.25 -11.06 25.45
C GLN A 106 -20.06 -12.45 24.85
N ASP A 107 -21.09 -13.29 24.87
CA ASP A 107 -21.06 -14.57 24.15
C ASP A 107 -21.39 -14.32 22.67
N LEU A 108 -20.37 -14.01 21.87
CA LEU A 108 -20.54 -13.81 20.43
C LEU A 108 -20.82 -15.14 19.72
N GLY A 109 -20.43 -16.27 20.29
CA GLY A 109 -20.70 -17.60 19.74
C GLY A 109 -22.20 -17.91 19.68
N SER A 110 -23.01 -17.33 20.58
CA SER A 110 -24.47 -17.48 20.56
C SER A 110 -25.19 -16.56 19.56
N TRP A 111 -24.46 -15.71 18.84
CA TRP A 111 -25.05 -14.80 17.85
C TRP A 111 -25.37 -15.53 16.55
N SER A 112 -26.20 -14.89 15.73
CA SER A 112 -26.55 -15.42 14.42
C SER A 112 -25.34 -15.40 13.49
N ILE A 113 -25.19 -16.39 12.61
CA ILE A 113 -24.17 -16.33 11.55
C ILE A 113 -24.43 -15.14 10.62
N SER A 114 -25.70 -14.71 10.47
CA SER A 114 -26.04 -13.48 9.72
C SER A 114 -25.43 -12.20 10.30
N ASP A 115 -25.07 -12.20 11.60
CA ASP A 115 -24.39 -11.08 12.26
C ASP A 115 -22.86 -11.12 12.06
N PHE A 116 -22.36 -12.16 11.37
CA PHE A 116 -20.97 -12.32 10.97
C PHE A 116 -20.85 -12.49 9.43
N PRO A 117 -21.12 -11.43 8.63
CA PRO A 117 -21.10 -11.51 7.17
C PRO A 117 -19.82 -12.08 6.55
N LEU A 118 -18.64 -11.83 7.15
CA LEU A 118 -17.39 -12.41 6.64
C LEU A 118 -17.40 -13.94 6.74
N LEU A 119 -18.00 -14.51 7.79
CA LEU A 119 -18.20 -15.96 7.92
C LEU A 119 -19.21 -16.49 6.90
N GLY A 120 -20.30 -15.75 6.66
CA GLY A 120 -21.31 -16.11 5.65
C GLY A 120 -20.75 -16.26 4.23
N ARG A 121 -19.71 -15.49 3.89
CA ARG A 121 -19.06 -15.54 2.56
C ARG A 121 -18.08 -16.69 2.37
N GLN A 122 -17.79 -17.47 3.41
CA GLN A 122 -16.83 -18.57 3.30
C GLN A 122 -17.45 -19.74 2.54
N SER A 123 -16.68 -20.30 1.60
CA SER A 123 -17.03 -21.58 0.98
C SER A 123 -16.78 -22.74 1.94
N ILE A 124 -17.39 -23.89 1.69
CA ILE A 124 -17.11 -25.12 2.46
C ILE A 124 -15.60 -25.46 2.39
N ASN A 125 -14.97 -25.29 1.23
CA ASN A 125 -13.53 -25.50 1.05
C ASN A 125 -12.71 -24.51 1.90
N ASP A 126 -13.05 -23.22 1.87
CA ASP A 126 -12.36 -22.19 2.68
C ASP A 126 -12.50 -22.48 4.17
N LEU A 127 -13.68 -22.91 4.63
CA LEU A 127 -13.90 -23.30 6.03
C LEU A 127 -13.08 -24.53 6.43
N MET A 128 -12.91 -25.51 5.54
CA MET A 128 -12.06 -26.67 5.80
C MET A 128 -10.56 -26.32 5.81
N VAL A 129 -10.15 -25.27 5.09
CA VAL A 129 -8.78 -24.71 5.16
C VAL A 129 -8.58 -23.95 6.47
N ALA A 130 -9.52 -23.07 6.83
CA ALA A 130 -9.48 -22.28 8.05
C ALA A 130 -9.61 -23.15 9.33
N ILE A 131 -10.40 -24.23 9.26
CA ILE A 131 -10.65 -25.17 10.35
C ILE A 131 -10.29 -26.59 9.88
N PRO A 132 -9.02 -27.02 9.95
CA PRO A 132 -8.56 -28.30 9.40
C PRO A 132 -9.28 -29.55 9.96
N THR A 133 -9.86 -29.43 11.16
CA THR A 133 -10.63 -30.53 11.79
C THR A 133 -12.07 -30.63 11.30
N LEU A 134 -12.61 -29.60 10.64
CA LEU A 134 -14.02 -29.50 10.26
C LEU A 134 -14.46 -30.65 9.34
N GLY A 135 -13.59 -31.07 8.41
CA GLY A 135 -13.86 -32.17 7.49
C GLY A 135 -14.13 -33.53 8.16
N ARG A 136 -13.74 -33.70 9.44
CA ARG A 136 -13.91 -34.94 10.20
C ARG A 136 -15.28 -35.07 10.88
N PHE A 137 -16.02 -33.97 10.96
CA PHE A 137 -17.35 -33.97 11.55
C PHE A 137 -18.36 -34.59 10.57
N ASP A 138 -19.33 -35.30 11.13
CA ASP A 138 -20.48 -35.79 10.40
C ASP A 138 -21.33 -34.60 9.94
N LEU A 139 -21.85 -34.62 8.71
CA LEU A 139 -22.65 -33.51 8.17
C LEU A 139 -23.82 -33.15 9.11
N GLU A 140 -24.49 -34.15 9.68
CA GLU A 140 -25.61 -33.97 10.62
C GLU A 140 -25.22 -33.17 11.89
N SER A 141 -23.93 -33.16 12.25
CA SER A 141 -23.40 -32.40 13.39
C SER A 141 -22.99 -30.97 13.04
N LEU A 142 -23.15 -30.57 11.78
CA LEU A 142 -22.82 -29.24 11.25
C LEU A 142 -24.08 -28.56 10.68
N PRO A 143 -25.04 -28.12 11.51
CA PRO A 143 -26.36 -27.65 11.05
C PRO A 143 -26.35 -26.65 9.87
N PRO A 144 -25.54 -25.56 9.87
CA PRO A 144 -25.54 -24.63 8.75
C PRO A 144 -25.00 -25.27 7.46
N ILE A 145 -24.00 -26.14 7.56
CA ILE A 145 -23.42 -26.83 6.41
C ILE A 145 -24.37 -27.93 5.92
N ALA A 146 -25.05 -28.65 6.81
CA ALA A 146 -26.07 -29.62 6.46
C ALA A 146 -27.22 -28.97 5.68
N ALA A 147 -27.71 -27.82 6.15
CA ALA A 147 -28.77 -27.08 5.46
C ALA A 147 -28.33 -26.61 4.07
N LEU A 148 -27.08 -26.18 3.92
CA LEU A 148 -26.49 -25.80 2.63
C LEU A 148 -26.40 -27.01 1.67
N VAL A 149 -25.94 -28.15 2.18
CA VAL A 149 -25.86 -29.39 1.40
C VAL A 149 -27.25 -29.90 1.01
N ASP A 150 -28.23 -29.82 1.92
CA ASP A 150 -29.62 -30.20 1.63
C ASP A 150 -30.27 -29.28 0.59
N ALA A 151 -29.94 -27.98 0.58
CA ALA A 151 -30.41 -27.05 -0.44
C ALA A 151 -29.89 -27.40 -1.84
N GLU A 152 -28.66 -27.94 -1.93
CA GLU A 152 -28.03 -28.30 -3.20
C GLU A 152 -28.40 -29.72 -3.68
N LEU A 153 -28.34 -30.70 -2.78
CA LEU A 153 -28.44 -32.13 -3.12
C LEU A 153 -29.74 -32.80 -2.65
N GLY A 154 -30.50 -32.16 -1.76
CA GLY A 154 -31.62 -32.76 -1.06
C GLY A 154 -31.23 -34.06 -0.34
N SER A 155 -32.14 -35.03 -0.31
CA SER A 155 -32.00 -36.32 0.41
C SER A 155 -30.96 -37.30 -0.16
N ARG A 156 -30.00 -36.84 -0.99
CA ARG A 156 -28.99 -37.69 -1.65
C ARG A 156 -27.78 -38.01 -0.76
N VAL A 157 -27.66 -37.33 0.37
CA VAL A 157 -26.60 -37.55 1.36
C VAL A 157 -26.89 -38.79 2.20
N ARG A 158 -25.86 -39.61 2.45
CA ARG A 158 -25.99 -40.78 3.33
C ARG A 158 -25.85 -40.34 4.79
N GLN A 159 -26.65 -40.93 5.68
CA GLN A 159 -26.49 -40.73 7.13
C GLN A 159 -25.09 -41.15 7.59
N GLY A 160 -24.52 -40.38 8.52
CA GLY A 160 -23.17 -40.60 9.06
C GLY A 160 -22.02 -40.35 8.06
N GLN A 161 -22.26 -39.63 6.97
CA GLN A 161 -21.20 -39.20 6.06
C GLN A 161 -20.50 -37.95 6.63
N THR A 162 -19.17 -37.99 6.69
CA THR A 162 -18.36 -36.82 7.08
C THR A 162 -18.36 -35.75 6.00
N LEU A 163 -18.14 -34.49 6.39
CA LEU A 163 -18.03 -33.38 5.45
C LEU A 163 -16.96 -33.64 4.38
N PHE A 164 -15.79 -34.13 4.77
CA PHE A 164 -14.71 -34.45 3.82
C PHE A 164 -15.13 -35.48 2.77
N HIS A 165 -15.83 -36.55 3.18
CA HIS A 165 -16.31 -37.56 2.24
C HIS A 165 -17.47 -37.05 1.37
N ALA A 166 -18.24 -36.07 1.84
CA ALA A 166 -19.26 -35.42 1.03
C ALA A 166 -18.63 -34.57 -0.08
N VAL A 167 -17.69 -33.68 0.25
CA VAL A 167 -16.99 -32.84 -0.72
C VAL A 167 -16.19 -33.67 -1.72
N GLN A 168 -15.52 -34.76 -1.30
CA GLN A 168 -14.82 -35.65 -2.23
C GLN A 168 -15.75 -36.29 -3.27
N ARG A 169 -17.00 -36.56 -2.89
CA ARG A 169 -17.97 -37.22 -3.76
C ARG A 169 -18.72 -36.24 -4.65
N TRP A 170 -18.93 -35.02 -4.16
CA TRP A 170 -19.58 -33.91 -4.86
C TRP A 170 -18.69 -32.66 -4.71
N PRO A 171 -17.64 -32.53 -5.54
CA PRO A 171 -16.69 -31.42 -5.44
C PRO A 171 -17.35 -30.03 -5.51
N GLU A 172 -18.48 -29.91 -6.22
CA GLU A 172 -19.29 -28.70 -6.32
C GLU A 172 -19.80 -28.20 -4.96
N LEU A 173 -19.95 -29.08 -3.96
CA LEU A 173 -20.29 -28.67 -2.59
C LEU A 173 -19.19 -27.80 -1.97
N GLY A 174 -17.93 -28.08 -2.28
CA GLY A 174 -16.80 -27.35 -1.72
C GLY A 174 -16.84 -25.86 -2.05
N GLU A 175 -17.39 -25.51 -3.22
CA GLU A 175 -17.49 -24.13 -3.72
C GLU A 175 -18.76 -23.39 -3.26
N ARG A 176 -19.70 -24.07 -2.59
CA ARG A 176 -20.91 -23.43 -2.06
C ARG A 176 -20.55 -22.58 -0.84
N VAL A 177 -21.13 -21.39 -0.76
CA VAL A 177 -20.88 -20.42 0.31
C VAL A 177 -22.03 -20.46 1.32
N LEU A 178 -21.75 -20.16 2.60
CA LEU A 178 -22.80 -20.20 3.62
C LEU A 178 -23.96 -19.22 3.33
N ASP A 179 -23.69 -18.08 2.69
CA ASP A 179 -24.68 -17.08 2.27
C ASP A 179 -25.69 -17.60 1.21
N ASP A 180 -25.51 -18.80 0.67
CA ASP A 180 -26.48 -19.45 -0.22
C ASP A 180 -27.77 -19.91 0.52
N ILE A 181 -27.78 -19.88 1.86
CA ILE A 181 -28.94 -20.20 2.70
C ILE A 181 -29.26 -19.05 3.67
N ASP A 182 -30.45 -19.07 4.27
CA ASP A 182 -30.81 -18.13 5.35
C ASP A 182 -30.02 -18.46 6.62
N LEU A 183 -29.02 -17.63 6.92
CA LEU A 183 -28.14 -17.78 8.06
C LEU A 183 -28.73 -17.29 9.40
N SER A 184 -29.90 -16.63 9.38
CA SER A 184 -30.53 -16.06 10.59
C SER A 184 -30.94 -17.10 11.63
N ALA A 185 -31.19 -18.34 11.19
CA ALA A 185 -31.57 -19.46 12.02
C ALA A 185 -30.38 -20.17 12.70
N PHE A 186 -29.16 -19.91 12.24
CA PHE A 186 -27.96 -20.62 12.69
C PHE A 186 -27.13 -19.76 13.63
N ARG A 187 -26.48 -20.40 14.58
CA ARG A 187 -25.55 -19.76 15.53
C ARG A 187 -24.12 -20.01 15.13
N ILE A 188 -23.26 -19.04 15.41
CA ILE A 188 -21.84 -19.13 15.10
C ILE A 188 -21.21 -20.38 15.73
N ASN A 189 -21.54 -20.68 16.99
CA ASN A 189 -21.02 -21.85 17.70
C ASN A 189 -21.50 -23.21 17.15
N GLN A 190 -22.41 -23.24 16.17
CA GLN A 190 -22.81 -24.47 15.46
C GLN A 190 -21.80 -24.88 14.38
N ILE A 191 -20.77 -24.07 14.12
CA ILE A 191 -19.60 -24.47 13.34
C ILE A 191 -18.46 -24.76 14.32
N PRO A 192 -18.15 -26.03 14.62
CA PRO A 192 -17.09 -26.38 15.56
C PRO A 192 -15.73 -25.81 15.15
N GLY A 193 -15.03 -25.18 16.09
CA GLY A 193 -13.70 -24.61 15.87
C GLY A 193 -13.70 -23.17 15.36
N ILE A 194 -14.82 -22.62 14.87
CA ILE A 194 -14.83 -21.27 14.29
C ILE A 194 -14.48 -20.18 15.31
N ALA A 195 -14.88 -20.37 16.57
CA ALA A 195 -14.67 -19.35 17.58
C ALA A 195 -13.18 -19.19 17.96
N GLN A 196 -12.39 -20.26 17.80
CA GLN A 196 -10.93 -20.30 18.01
C GLN A 196 -10.14 -19.97 16.73
N THR A 197 -10.83 -19.84 15.59
CA THR A 197 -10.20 -19.59 14.31
C THR A 197 -9.81 -18.12 14.21
N ALA A 198 -8.55 -17.87 13.86
CA ALA A 198 -8.06 -16.51 13.70
C ALA A 198 -8.78 -15.86 12.51
N LEU A 199 -9.26 -14.63 12.67
CA LEU A 199 -10.04 -13.94 11.64
C LEU A 199 -9.26 -13.84 10.31
N GLY A 200 -7.93 -13.70 10.38
CA GLY A 200 -7.04 -13.62 9.23
C GLY A 200 -6.96 -14.89 8.39
N THR A 201 -7.46 -16.04 8.87
CA THR A 201 -7.53 -17.27 8.06
C THR A 201 -8.80 -17.38 7.23
N LEU A 202 -9.77 -16.47 7.42
CA LEU A 202 -10.98 -16.42 6.63
C LEU A 202 -10.69 -15.78 5.26
N SER A 203 -11.16 -16.41 4.20
CA SER A 203 -10.99 -15.91 2.84
C SER A 203 -11.62 -14.52 2.69
N GLY A 204 -10.89 -13.60 2.04
CA GLY A 204 -11.32 -12.21 1.85
C GLY A 204 -11.27 -11.33 3.11
N PHE A 205 -10.65 -11.80 4.20
CA PHE A 205 -10.53 -11.06 5.47
C PHE A 205 -9.97 -9.64 5.27
N GLU A 206 -8.86 -9.50 4.56
CA GLU A 206 -8.18 -8.21 4.36
C GLU A 206 -9.07 -7.12 3.73
N GLN A 207 -9.92 -7.52 2.78
CA GLN A 207 -10.82 -6.63 2.06
C GLN A 207 -12.19 -6.46 2.74
N ALA A 208 -12.50 -7.26 3.76
CA ALA A 208 -13.72 -7.13 4.52
C ALA A 208 -13.69 -5.84 5.34
N THR A 209 -14.84 -5.16 5.41
CA THR A 209 -15.02 -4.02 6.29
C THR A 209 -15.11 -4.49 7.74
N LEU A 210 -14.67 -3.66 8.69
CA LEU A 210 -14.58 -4.05 10.10
C LEU A 210 -15.95 -4.44 10.69
N ASN A 211 -17.03 -3.85 10.20
CA ASN A 211 -18.41 -4.18 10.62
C ASN A 211 -18.88 -5.58 10.18
N GLN A 212 -18.11 -6.31 9.36
CA GLN A 212 -18.41 -7.69 8.98
C GLN A 212 -18.01 -8.71 10.06
N VAL A 213 -17.34 -8.28 11.14
CA VAL A 213 -17.02 -9.10 12.31
C VAL A 213 -17.81 -8.59 13.52
N PRO A 214 -18.59 -9.45 14.20
CA PRO A 214 -19.40 -9.05 15.33
C PRO A 214 -18.53 -8.54 16.49
N GLY A 215 -18.99 -7.46 17.14
CA GLY A 215 -18.34 -6.89 18.32
C GLY A 215 -17.06 -6.07 18.05
N LEU A 216 -16.40 -6.24 16.90
CA LEU A 216 -15.09 -5.65 16.63
C LEU A 216 -15.06 -4.12 16.77
N ARG A 217 -16.10 -3.42 16.30
CA ARG A 217 -16.19 -1.95 16.43
C ARG A 217 -16.15 -1.46 17.88
N ASN A 218 -16.56 -2.30 18.84
CA ASN A 218 -16.60 -1.97 20.27
C ASN A 218 -15.33 -2.43 21.00
N LEU A 219 -14.39 -3.08 20.30
CA LEU A 219 -13.12 -3.50 20.88
C LEU A 219 -12.27 -2.25 21.18
N PRO A 220 -11.84 -2.03 22.43
CA PRO A 220 -10.96 -0.92 22.75
C PRO A 220 -9.65 -1.02 21.97
N LEU A 221 -9.11 0.11 21.52
CA LEU A 221 -7.92 0.15 20.66
C LEU A 221 -6.67 -0.41 21.37
N ALA A 222 -6.59 -0.31 22.70
CA ALA A 222 -5.53 -0.94 23.49
C ALA A 222 -5.71 -2.46 23.68
N SER A 223 -6.82 -3.05 23.21
CA SER A 223 -7.11 -4.48 23.33
C SER A 223 -6.79 -5.28 22.06
N PHE A 224 -6.36 -4.60 20.99
CA PHE A 224 -5.86 -5.25 19.77
C PHE A 224 -4.55 -6.01 20.04
N PRO A 225 -4.21 -7.03 19.22
CA PRO A 225 -2.97 -7.80 19.39
C PRO A 225 -1.71 -6.92 19.40
N ASN A 226 -1.65 -5.92 18.52
CA ASN A 226 -0.72 -4.80 18.64
C ASN A 226 -1.52 -3.58 19.11
N PRO A 227 -1.48 -3.24 20.40
CA PRO A 227 -2.34 -2.22 20.96
C PRO A 227 -1.93 -0.82 20.51
N VAL A 228 -2.93 0.05 20.28
CA VAL A 228 -2.70 1.49 20.22
C VAL A 228 -2.22 1.94 21.61
N ALA A 229 -1.10 2.63 21.66
CA ALA A 229 -0.51 3.12 22.90
C ALA A 229 0.07 4.52 22.71
N ALA A 230 0.16 5.26 23.81
CA ALA A 230 0.88 6.52 23.83
C ALA A 230 2.35 6.29 23.44
N VAL A 231 2.81 7.01 22.42
CA VAL A 231 4.18 6.93 21.91
C VAL A 231 4.97 8.10 22.49
N GLY A 232 6.00 7.82 23.28
CA GLY A 232 6.75 8.86 24.00
C GLY A 232 6.03 9.35 25.26
N THR A 233 6.63 10.33 25.93
CA THR A 233 6.14 10.85 27.22
C THR A 233 5.98 12.36 27.25
N MET A 234 6.16 13.04 26.11
CA MET A 234 6.17 14.50 26.09
C MET A 234 4.76 15.04 26.20
N THR A 235 4.57 15.88 27.20
CA THR A 235 3.38 16.71 27.37
C THR A 235 3.82 18.16 27.40
N MET A 236 3.12 19.00 26.65
CA MET A 236 3.38 20.44 26.58
C MET A 236 2.13 21.19 27.00
N GLN A 237 2.27 22.44 27.41
CA GLN A 237 1.14 23.32 27.70
C GLN A 237 0.85 24.21 26.50
N ILE A 238 -0.42 24.42 26.21
CA ILE A 238 -0.87 25.41 25.23
C ILE A 238 -0.67 26.80 25.82
N ASP A 239 0.27 27.56 25.28
CA ASP A 239 0.56 28.93 25.72
C ASP A 239 -0.34 29.94 24.99
N MET A 240 -0.51 29.75 23.67
CA MET A 240 -1.32 30.64 22.85
C MET A 240 -2.07 29.89 21.74
N VAL A 241 -3.25 30.38 21.39
CA VAL A 241 -4.04 29.93 20.24
C VAL A 241 -3.95 30.98 19.15
N TRP A 242 -3.54 30.56 17.95
CA TRP A 242 -3.33 31.40 16.77
C TRP A 242 -4.28 30.98 15.65
N GLY A 243 -5.07 31.91 15.15
CA GLY A 243 -6.08 31.73 14.12
C GLY A 243 -5.52 31.88 12.70
N PRO A 244 -6.36 31.74 11.67
CA PRO A 244 -5.91 31.69 10.28
C PRO A 244 -5.39 33.03 9.73
N ARG A 245 -5.50 34.13 10.47
CA ARG A 245 -4.91 35.42 10.05
C ARG A 245 -3.39 35.48 10.24
N GLU A 246 -2.87 34.56 11.02
CA GLU A 246 -1.47 34.46 11.35
C GLU A 246 -0.65 33.85 10.22
N GLY A 247 0.60 34.27 10.10
CA GLY A 247 1.53 33.83 9.07
C GLY A 247 2.92 33.57 9.62
N ASP A 248 3.71 32.80 8.87
CA ASP A 248 5.08 32.37 9.19
C ASP A 248 5.26 31.64 10.54
N ARG A 249 5.48 30.33 10.48
CA ARG A 249 5.78 29.47 11.63
C ARG A 249 6.97 28.56 11.27
N PRO A 250 8.22 29.01 11.52
CA PRO A 250 9.44 28.25 11.19
C PRO A 250 9.72 27.09 12.16
N ARG A 251 9.25 27.19 13.41
CA ARG A 251 9.49 26.19 14.46
C ARG A 251 8.20 25.46 14.75
N THR A 252 8.04 24.28 14.16
CA THR A 252 6.81 23.49 14.29
C THR A 252 7.09 22.09 14.80
N LEU A 253 6.04 21.47 15.34
CA LEU A 253 5.99 20.06 15.68
C LEU A 253 4.84 19.36 14.92
N SER A 254 4.47 19.85 13.75
CA SER A 254 3.44 19.24 12.90
C SER A 254 4.00 18.89 11.54
N GLY A 255 3.57 17.77 10.98
CA GLY A 255 3.98 17.33 9.65
C GLY A 255 3.36 15.98 9.29
N SER A 256 4.15 15.08 8.73
CA SER A 256 3.74 13.72 8.31
C SER A 256 4.90 12.73 8.46
N GLU A 257 4.61 11.45 8.31
CA GLU A 257 5.66 10.42 8.24
C GLU A 257 6.59 10.59 7.03
N GLN A 258 6.12 11.22 5.95
CA GLN A 258 6.92 11.40 4.73
C GLN A 258 7.86 12.60 4.80
N GLN A 259 7.46 13.68 5.49
CA GLN A 259 8.22 14.93 5.56
C GLN A 259 8.85 15.17 6.95
N GLY A 260 8.63 14.26 7.89
CA GLY A 260 8.94 14.47 9.30
C GLY A 260 7.91 15.35 10.00
N PHE A 261 8.04 15.52 11.31
CA PHE A 261 7.08 16.27 12.11
C PHE A 261 7.54 17.68 12.49
N ALA A 262 8.53 18.23 11.78
CA ALA A 262 9.00 19.60 11.93
C ALA A 262 8.85 20.38 10.61
N VAL A 263 7.66 20.33 10.00
CA VAL A 263 7.38 20.98 8.72
C VAL A 263 6.97 22.44 8.94
N PRO A 264 7.75 23.43 8.47
CA PRO A 264 7.44 24.82 8.72
C PRO A 264 6.22 25.29 7.91
N CYS A 265 5.52 26.31 8.40
CA CYS A 265 4.45 26.99 7.66
C CYS A 265 4.96 28.33 7.14
N HIS A 266 5.34 28.39 5.86
CA HIS A 266 5.84 29.60 5.20
C HIS A 266 4.93 29.96 4.03
N ILE A 267 3.85 30.64 4.36
CA ILE A 267 2.93 31.15 3.35
C ILE A 267 2.98 32.66 3.43
N ASP A 268 2.84 33.33 2.27
CA ASP A 268 2.81 34.78 2.04
C ASP A 268 1.79 35.53 2.95
N ARG A 269 2.09 35.51 4.25
CA ARG A 269 1.53 36.16 5.45
C ARG A 269 0.20 35.66 6.05
N GLN A 270 -0.44 34.58 5.60
CA GLN A 270 -1.75 34.13 6.16
C GLN A 270 -1.94 32.60 6.12
N ASP A 271 -2.90 32.08 6.90
CA ASP A 271 -3.35 30.68 7.02
C ASP A 271 -2.46 29.71 7.83
N CYS A 272 -1.51 30.21 8.62
CA CYS A 272 -0.70 29.39 9.54
C CYS A 272 -1.34 29.30 10.94
N ALA A 273 -2.64 29.02 10.99
CA ALA A 273 -3.35 28.79 12.25
C ALA A 273 -2.65 27.67 13.03
N SER A 274 -2.43 27.86 14.32
CA SER A 274 -1.63 26.95 15.15
C SER A 274 -1.96 27.10 16.62
N ILE A 275 -1.45 26.18 17.43
CA ILE A 275 -1.24 26.42 18.86
C ILE A 275 0.24 26.57 19.13
N GLU A 276 0.59 27.53 19.96
CA GLU A 276 1.94 27.68 20.51
C GLU A 276 2.05 26.87 21.80
N LEU A 277 3.17 26.17 21.94
CA LEU A 277 3.39 25.21 23.00
C LEU A 277 4.63 25.58 23.80
N GLN A 278 4.52 25.39 25.11
CA GLN A 278 5.63 25.51 26.04
C GLN A 278 5.84 24.18 26.78
N ALA A 279 7.10 23.85 27.05
CA ALA A 279 7.41 22.62 27.76
C ALA A 279 7.00 22.76 29.24
N LEU A 280 6.52 21.67 29.82
CA LEU A 280 6.19 21.63 31.24
C LEU A 280 7.48 21.55 32.09
N GLY A 281 8.14 22.68 32.39
CA GLY A 281 9.40 22.75 33.16
C GLY A 281 9.51 24.03 34.03
N PRO A 282 10.39 24.08 35.05
CA PRO A 282 10.76 25.33 35.72
C PRO A 282 11.88 26.10 34.98
N GLU A 283 12.43 25.54 33.90
CA GLU A 283 13.53 26.12 33.11
C GLU A 283 13.08 26.39 31.68
N THR A 284 13.66 27.42 31.05
CA THR A 284 13.50 27.72 29.62
C THR A 284 13.91 26.51 28.80
N ASN A 285 12.98 25.98 28.01
CA ASN A 285 13.18 24.79 27.19
C ASN A 285 13.39 25.19 25.72
N PRO A 286 14.30 24.53 24.98
CA PRO A 286 14.45 24.75 23.54
C PRO A 286 13.20 24.48 22.70
N LEU A 287 12.16 23.87 23.27
CA LEU A 287 10.86 23.62 22.66
C LEU A 287 9.84 24.72 22.98
N ASP A 288 10.16 25.67 23.86
CA ASP A 288 9.25 26.78 24.14
C ASP A 288 9.03 27.63 22.88
N GLY A 289 7.77 28.01 22.66
CA GLY A 289 7.33 28.73 21.47
C GLY A 289 7.30 27.87 20.20
N ILE A 290 7.25 26.54 20.32
CA ILE A 290 7.06 25.65 19.16
C ILE A 290 5.58 25.59 18.79
N HIS A 291 5.28 25.49 17.49
CA HIS A 291 3.90 25.50 17.01
C HIS A 291 3.42 24.13 16.55
N TRP A 292 2.21 23.75 16.96
CA TRP A 292 1.45 22.71 16.25
C TRP A 292 0.53 23.38 15.24
N VAL A 293 0.88 23.30 13.96
CA VAL A 293 0.12 23.92 12.88
C VAL A 293 -1.17 23.14 12.61
N SER A 294 -2.26 23.85 12.32
CA SER A 294 -3.56 23.24 12.07
C SER A 294 -3.61 22.57 10.69
N GLY A 295 -3.96 21.28 10.70
CA GLY A 295 -4.17 20.50 9.48
C GLY A 295 -5.42 20.85 8.71
N LYS A 296 -6.32 21.65 9.28
CA LYS A 296 -7.49 22.17 8.56
C LYS A 296 -7.09 23.16 7.49
N TYR A 297 -6.08 23.99 7.78
CA TYR A 297 -5.63 25.07 6.91
C TYR A 297 -4.35 24.70 6.13
N GLN A 298 -3.60 23.72 6.65
CA GLN A 298 -2.30 23.33 6.13
C GLN A 298 -2.22 21.82 5.85
N GLU A 299 -1.61 21.47 4.73
CA GLU A 299 -1.37 20.09 4.31
C GLU A 299 0.10 19.86 3.96
N VAL A 300 0.49 18.59 4.01
CA VAL A 300 1.86 18.10 3.84
C VAL A 300 1.82 16.84 3.00
N GLU A 301 2.94 16.48 2.37
CA GLU A 301 3.00 15.23 1.62
C GLU A 301 2.85 14.03 2.57
N GLY A 302 2.07 13.04 2.17
CA GLY A 302 1.77 11.85 2.95
C GLY A 302 1.63 10.61 2.08
N GLY A 303 1.22 9.50 2.70
CA GLY A 303 1.01 8.22 2.02
C GLY A 303 2.30 7.55 1.51
N SER A 304 2.14 6.37 0.92
CA SER A 304 3.25 5.53 0.43
C SER A 304 2.81 4.64 -0.73
N GLY A 305 3.78 4.20 -1.53
CA GLY A 305 3.56 3.28 -2.65
C GLY A 305 2.55 3.81 -3.68
N VAL A 306 1.77 2.90 -4.29
CA VAL A 306 0.79 3.25 -5.35
C VAL A 306 -0.38 4.07 -4.81
N LEU A 307 -0.69 3.94 -3.52
CA LEU A 307 -1.78 4.66 -2.87
C LEU A 307 -1.41 6.09 -2.47
N ARG A 308 -0.13 6.45 -2.57
CA ARG A 308 0.34 7.82 -2.35
C ARG A 308 -0.39 8.84 -3.20
N GLY A 309 -0.82 8.50 -4.42
CA GLY A 309 -1.49 9.45 -5.33
C GLY A 309 -2.84 9.98 -4.83
N VAL A 310 -3.48 9.32 -3.86
CA VAL A 310 -4.76 9.73 -3.30
C VAL A 310 -4.65 11.12 -2.67
N ASN A 311 -5.65 11.97 -2.94
CA ASN A 311 -5.65 13.37 -2.52
C ASN A 311 -4.41 14.16 -2.98
N GLY A 312 -3.87 13.83 -4.17
CA GLY A 312 -2.67 14.47 -4.69
C GLY A 312 -1.40 14.16 -3.88
N GLY A 313 -1.43 13.14 -3.02
CA GLY A 313 -0.34 12.85 -2.09
C GLY A 313 -0.29 13.75 -0.88
N MET A 314 -1.36 14.50 -0.59
CA MET A 314 -1.43 15.43 0.52
C MET A 314 -2.29 14.90 1.66
N GLU A 315 -1.90 15.19 2.89
CA GLU A 315 -2.66 14.96 4.12
C GLU A 315 -2.61 16.19 5.03
N PRO A 316 -3.59 16.35 5.94
CA PRO A 316 -3.56 17.41 6.94
C PRO A 316 -2.27 17.36 7.75
N THR A 317 -1.62 18.50 8.02
CA THR A 317 -0.48 18.51 8.94
C THR A 317 -0.90 18.10 10.35
N GLY A 318 -0.11 17.28 11.04
CA GLY A 318 -0.50 16.70 12.34
C GLY A 318 0.62 15.91 12.99
N ARG A 319 0.28 14.98 13.90
CA ARG A 319 1.21 14.06 14.58
C ARG A 319 0.61 12.68 14.82
N HIS A 320 1.47 11.72 15.18
CA HIS A 320 1.12 10.36 15.63
C HIS A 320 1.45 10.10 17.11
N PRO A 321 0.86 10.85 18.06
CA PRO A 321 1.13 10.62 19.48
C PRO A 321 0.69 9.23 19.96
N PHE A 322 -0.19 8.54 19.22
CA PHE A 322 -0.70 7.20 19.56
C PHE A 322 -0.30 6.13 18.52
N GLY A 323 0.74 6.40 17.74
CA GLY A 323 1.16 5.52 16.65
C GLY A 323 0.37 5.72 15.35
N PRO A 324 0.58 4.85 14.34
CA PRO A 324 0.14 5.07 12.97
C PRO A 324 -1.30 4.62 12.68
N ALA A 325 -2.05 4.14 13.68
CA ALA A 325 -3.44 3.72 13.46
C ALA A 325 -4.33 4.88 13.00
N PHE A 326 -4.03 6.08 13.49
CA PHE A 326 -4.69 7.32 13.09
C PHE A 326 -3.76 8.51 13.36
N LYS A 327 -3.98 9.60 12.62
CA LYS A 327 -3.31 10.87 12.79
C LYS A 327 -4.14 11.82 13.64
N GLN A 328 -3.52 12.40 14.67
CA GLN A 328 -4.12 13.50 15.43
C GLN A 328 -3.75 14.82 14.78
N VAL A 329 -4.77 15.64 14.53
CA VAL A 329 -4.67 16.90 13.83
C VAL A 329 -5.29 18.00 14.67
N ILE A 330 -4.55 19.10 14.88
CA ILE A 330 -5.15 20.34 15.37
C ILE A 330 -6.06 20.88 14.28
N TRP A 331 -7.34 21.06 14.60
CA TRP A 331 -8.37 21.27 13.60
C TRP A 331 -8.80 22.73 13.52
N GLU A 332 -9.54 23.24 14.49
CA GLU A 332 -10.04 24.63 14.49
C GLU A 332 -9.54 25.40 15.72
N PRO A 333 -8.47 26.22 15.57
CA PRO A 333 -8.05 27.20 16.57
C PRO A 333 -8.96 28.44 16.59
N GLU A 334 -9.41 28.84 17.78
CA GLU A 334 -10.25 30.01 18.02
C GLU A 334 -9.60 30.97 19.02
N GLU A 335 -8.93 32.00 18.48
CA GLU A 335 -8.21 33.01 19.29
C GLU A 335 -9.13 33.80 20.24
N ARG A 336 -10.41 33.98 19.89
CA ARG A 336 -11.32 34.81 20.72
C ARG A 336 -11.76 34.12 21.99
N ASP A 337 -11.90 32.80 21.90
CA ASP A 337 -12.42 31.97 22.97
C ASP A 337 -11.28 31.19 23.65
N ASP A 338 -10.03 31.41 23.23
CA ASP A 338 -8.83 30.72 23.70
C ASP A 338 -8.98 29.20 23.66
N THR A 339 -9.63 28.69 22.60
CA THR A 339 -9.96 27.27 22.45
C THR A 339 -9.43 26.69 21.15
N VAL A 340 -9.20 25.38 21.12
CA VAL A 340 -8.83 24.66 19.91
C VAL A 340 -9.48 23.28 19.89
N THR A 341 -10.02 22.89 18.75
CA THR A 341 -10.50 21.51 18.53
C THR A 341 -9.44 20.66 17.86
N SER A 342 -9.46 19.35 18.12
CA SER A 342 -8.67 18.36 17.39
C SER A 342 -9.55 17.35 16.65
N ALA A 343 -8.99 16.73 15.61
CA ALA A 343 -9.63 15.69 14.83
C ALA A 343 -8.70 14.50 14.60
N LEU A 344 -9.29 13.32 14.40
CA LEU A 344 -8.60 12.12 13.93
C LEU A 344 -8.80 11.92 12.43
N PHE A 345 -7.74 11.45 11.78
CA PHE A 345 -7.75 11.00 10.39
C PHE A 345 -7.19 9.59 10.30
N PHE A 346 -7.80 8.78 9.45
CA PHE A 346 -7.37 7.43 9.12
C PHE A 346 -6.87 7.38 7.68
N ARG A 347 -6.11 6.33 7.35
CA ARG A 347 -5.64 6.06 6.00
C ARG A 347 -6.15 4.69 5.56
N ALA A 348 -6.23 4.48 4.25
CA ALA A 348 -6.44 3.15 3.71
C ALA A 348 -5.10 2.53 3.33
N CYS A 349 -4.94 1.23 3.58
CA CYS A 349 -3.72 0.50 3.27
C CYS A 349 -4.06 -0.76 2.46
N GLY A 350 -3.12 -1.17 1.63
CA GLY A 350 -3.18 -2.40 0.87
C GLY A 350 -1.79 -2.89 0.53
N TRP A 351 -1.73 -3.96 -0.25
CA TRP A 351 -0.47 -4.61 -0.62
C TRP A 351 0.52 -3.68 -1.37
N GLY A 352 0.03 -2.58 -1.97
CA GLY A 352 0.83 -1.60 -2.71
C GLY A 352 1.21 -0.32 -1.94
N GLY A 353 0.94 -0.22 -0.63
CA GLY A 353 1.22 0.96 0.19
C GLY A 353 -0.01 1.50 0.92
N CYS A 354 0.06 2.74 1.39
CA CYS A 354 -1.04 3.40 2.10
C CYS A 354 -1.36 4.77 1.50
N THR A 355 -2.63 5.18 1.58
CA THR A 355 -3.01 6.55 1.25
C THR A 355 -2.39 7.52 2.26
N PRO A 356 -2.33 8.82 1.94
CA PRO A 356 -2.24 9.84 2.99
C PRO A 356 -3.42 9.71 3.97
N TYR A 357 -3.32 10.29 5.16
CA TYR A 357 -4.40 10.28 6.17
C TYR A 357 -5.56 11.20 5.75
N VAL A 358 -6.51 10.64 4.98
CA VAL A 358 -7.59 11.38 4.31
C VAL A 358 -9.01 10.95 4.71
N ILE A 359 -9.14 9.92 5.55
CA ILE A 359 -10.44 9.41 6.02
C ILE A 359 -10.76 10.08 7.35
N GLY A 360 -11.61 11.11 7.31
CA GLY A 360 -11.95 11.98 8.44
C GLY A 360 -12.58 13.27 7.90
N PRO A 361 -12.64 14.34 8.70
CA PRO A 361 -12.24 14.45 10.11
C PRO A 361 -13.22 13.77 11.06
N PHE A 362 -12.71 13.13 12.12
CA PHE A 362 -13.53 12.73 13.27
C PHE A 362 -13.22 13.62 14.47
N PRO A 363 -14.21 14.34 15.05
CA PRO A 363 -14.01 15.14 16.26
C PRO A 363 -13.39 14.31 17.38
N PHE A 364 -12.41 14.89 18.09
CA PHE A 364 -11.66 14.19 19.13
C PHE A 364 -11.71 14.93 20.47
N ILE A 365 -10.64 15.63 20.84
CA ILE A 365 -10.55 16.40 22.10
C ILE A 365 -10.55 17.90 21.81
N THR A 366 -11.20 18.68 22.67
CA THR A 366 -11.13 20.14 22.64
C THR A 366 -10.26 20.61 23.80
N TYR A 367 -9.35 21.54 23.52
CA TYR A 367 -8.42 22.11 24.48
C TYR A 367 -8.61 23.62 24.58
N ARG A 368 -8.01 24.22 25.61
CA ARG A 368 -7.93 25.66 25.86
C ARG A 368 -6.50 26.09 26.12
N ILE A 369 -6.26 27.41 26.10
CA ILE A 369 -5.02 27.95 26.65
C ILE A 369 -4.82 27.46 28.10
N ASN A 370 -3.57 27.16 28.43
CA ASN A 370 -3.08 26.51 29.64
C ASN A 370 -3.40 25.03 29.78
N ASP A 371 -4.20 24.43 28.90
CA ASP A 371 -4.38 22.98 28.94
C ASP A 371 -3.07 22.30 28.55
N PRO A 372 -2.65 21.28 29.29
CA PRO A 372 -1.63 20.37 28.81
C PRO A 372 -2.17 19.51 27.67
N ILE A 373 -1.32 19.23 26.70
CA ILE A 373 -1.59 18.39 25.53
C ILE A 373 -0.45 17.38 25.37
N PHE A 374 -0.83 16.11 25.15
CA PHE A 374 0.11 15.06 24.86
C PHE A 374 0.54 15.13 23.39
N VAL A 375 1.84 15.38 23.15
CA VAL A 375 2.40 15.57 21.80
C VAL A 375 3.16 14.34 21.30
N GLY A 376 3.31 13.33 22.16
CA GLY A 376 3.97 12.07 21.87
C GLY A 376 5.49 12.14 21.90
N LEU A 377 6.16 11.39 21.03
CA LEU A 377 7.60 11.44 20.85
C LEU A 377 7.95 12.69 20.03
N LEU A 378 8.82 13.54 20.57
CA LEU A 378 9.47 14.60 19.80
C LEU A 378 10.77 14.04 19.26
N GLU A 379 10.74 13.61 18.01
CA GLU A 379 11.93 13.22 17.27
C GLU A 379 12.81 14.47 17.12
N GLY A 380 14.13 14.31 17.21
CA GLY A 380 15.11 15.38 16.98
C GLY A 380 15.19 15.76 15.51
N ASP A 381 14.04 15.87 14.84
CA ASP A 381 13.89 16.04 13.41
C ASP A 381 14.55 17.34 12.99
N VAL A 382 15.38 17.24 11.97
CA VAL A 382 15.84 18.41 11.24
C VAL A 382 14.60 19.01 10.57
N PRO A 383 14.32 20.32 10.73
CA PRO A 383 13.17 20.95 10.08
C PRO A 383 13.15 20.64 8.59
N SER A 384 11.98 20.25 8.07
CA SER A 384 11.82 20.00 6.64
C SER A 384 12.17 21.26 5.86
N ALA A 385 12.95 21.10 4.79
CA ALA A 385 13.24 22.19 3.87
C ALA A 385 12.00 22.62 3.06
N THR A 386 10.99 21.75 2.96
CA THR A 386 9.75 22.01 2.22
C THR A 386 8.65 22.43 3.20
N PRO A 387 8.06 23.64 3.08
CA PRO A 387 6.98 24.08 3.94
C PRO A 387 5.65 23.40 3.62
N SER A 388 4.71 23.47 4.57
CA SER A 388 3.33 23.05 4.36
C SER A 388 2.62 23.91 3.30
N GLN A 389 1.58 23.35 2.68
CA GLN A 389 0.77 23.99 1.65
C GLN A 389 -0.63 24.33 2.16
N ARG A 390 -1.27 25.34 1.58
CA ARG A 390 -2.64 25.72 1.96
C ARG A 390 -3.67 24.74 1.42
N THR A 391 -4.62 24.35 2.27
CA THR A 391 -5.78 23.54 1.87
C THR A 391 -6.87 24.38 1.19
N GLY A 392 -6.91 25.70 1.46
CA GLY A 392 -7.97 26.60 1.01
C GLY A 392 -9.25 26.56 1.85
N ALA A 393 -9.23 25.88 3.01
CA ALA A 393 -10.36 25.85 3.93
C ALA A 393 -10.67 27.23 4.53
N THR A 394 -11.94 27.43 4.90
CA THR A 394 -12.39 28.65 5.61
C THR A 394 -12.88 28.30 7.02
N ARG A 395 -12.85 29.28 7.92
CA ARG A 395 -13.31 29.12 9.31
C ARG A 395 -14.76 28.63 9.35
N GLY A 396 -15.02 27.57 10.14
CA GLY A 396 -16.33 26.92 10.24
C GLY A 396 -16.77 26.12 8.99
N GLY A 397 -16.02 26.20 7.88
CA GLY A 397 -16.21 25.34 6.72
C GLY A 397 -15.60 23.95 6.92
N ALA A 398 -16.05 22.96 6.16
CA ALA A 398 -15.36 21.68 6.01
C ALA A 398 -14.03 21.89 5.28
N MET A 399 -13.10 20.95 5.42
CA MET A 399 -12.00 20.88 4.46
C MET A 399 -12.55 20.48 3.09
N PRO A 400 -11.89 20.87 1.99
CA PRO A 400 -12.16 20.25 0.71
C PRO A 400 -11.99 18.73 0.87
N GLY A 401 -13.04 17.96 0.62
CA GLY A 401 -12.96 16.51 0.69
C GLY A 401 -11.90 15.96 -0.28
N PRO A 402 -11.41 14.73 -0.08
CA PRO A 402 -10.36 14.16 -0.92
C PRO A 402 -10.74 14.29 -2.39
N GLY A 403 -9.94 15.08 -3.12
CA GLY A 403 -10.25 15.47 -4.49
C GLY A 403 -10.08 14.29 -5.45
N ASN A 404 -11.08 13.42 -5.56
CA ASN A 404 -11.17 12.51 -6.70
C ASN A 404 -12.61 12.09 -7.03
N THR A 405 -13.46 13.08 -7.34
CA THR A 405 -14.68 12.84 -8.13
C THR A 405 -14.72 13.78 -9.33
N GLY A 406 -14.05 13.39 -10.42
CA GLY A 406 -14.27 13.92 -11.76
C GLY A 406 -13.50 15.20 -12.12
N LEU A 407 -12.59 15.04 -13.10
CA LEU A 407 -12.06 16.04 -14.05
C LEU A 407 -12.41 17.52 -13.77
N GLY A 408 -11.47 18.26 -13.19
CA GLY A 408 -11.48 19.73 -13.28
C GLY A 408 -10.76 20.45 -12.16
N HIS A 409 -9.42 20.45 -12.16
CA HIS A 409 -8.57 21.60 -11.79
C HIS A 409 -7.10 21.19 -12.01
N ALA A 410 -6.71 21.12 -13.29
CA ALA A 410 -5.32 21.13 -13.68
C ALA A 410 -4.81 22.58 -13.56
N GLY A 411 -3.99 22.84 -12.55
CA GLY A 411 -3.35 24.14 -12.41
C GLY A 411 -2.46 24.19 -11.19
N ARG A 412 -1.15 24.05 -11.43
CA ARG A 412 -0.06 24.42 -10.51
C ARG A 412 0.16 23.44 -9.35
N TRP A 413 0.65 22.24 -9.67
CA TRP A 413 1.74 21.44 -9.07
C TRP A 413 1.72 20.07 -9.82
N GLY A 414 2.88 19.47 -10.08
CA GLY A 414 3.07 18.42 -11.09
C GLY A 414 2.23 17.14 -10.89
N ARG A 415 1.70 16.60 -11.99
CA ARG A 415 1.12 15.24 -12.05
C ARG A 415 2.23 14.22 -11.83
N PHE A 416 2.13 13.41 -10.79
CA PHE A 416 2.79 12.10 -10.74
C PHE A 416 1.93 11.10 -11.53
N SER A 417 2.55 10.45 -12.52
CA SER A 417 2.07 9.24 -13.21
C SER A 417 2.91 8.06 -12.71
N PRO A 418 2.41 6.81 -12.66
CA PRO A 418 3.20 5.67 -12.23
C PRO A 418 4.07 5.20 -13.38
N ASP A 419 5.21 5.88 -13.57
CA ASP A 419 6.44 5.37 -14.15
C ASP A 419 7.56 6.35 -13.77
N CYS A 420 8.60 5.83 -13.10
CA CYS A 420 9.91 6.43 -12.87
C CYS A 420 10.00 7.89 -12.35
N ILE A 421 10.47 8.09 -11.12
CA ILE A 421 11.10 9.38 -10.74
C ILE A 421 12.35 9.58 -11.61
N GLU A 422 12.35 10.62 -12.46
CA GLU A 422 13.58 11.26 -12.95
C GLU A 422 14.26 12.02 -11.80
N TRP A 423 15.57 11.82 -11.66
CA TRP A 423 16.47 12.69 -10.90
C TRP A 423 16.86 13.92 -11.77
N PRO A 424 17.03 15.13 -11.21
CA PRO A 424 17.61 16.25 -11.95
C PRO A 424 19.14 16.12 -12.06
N GLU A 425 19.70 16.45 -13.22
CA GLU A 425 21.15 16.56 -13.42
C GLU A 425 21.74 17.80 -12.72
N GLY A 426 22.78 17.60 -11.89
CA GLY A 426 23.61 18.69 -11.38
C GLY A 426 24.38 18.46 -10.05
N ALA A 427 24.21 17.35 -9.34
CA ALA A 427 25.03 17.04 -8.17
C ALA A 427 26.23 16.14 -8.53
N ASP A 428 27.41 16.54 -8.07
CA ASP A 428 28.71 15.86 -8.22
C ASP A 428 28.73 14.42 -7.66
N PRO A 429 29.74 13.59 -7.99
CA PRO A 429 29.59 12.13 -8.13
C PRO A 429 29.51 11.40 -6.79
N VAL A 430 28.32 11.25 -6.21
CA VAL A 430 28.03 10.26 -5.15
C VAL A 430 26.54 9.84 -5.17
N GLU A 431 26.31 8.52 -5.08
CA GLU A 431 25.17 7.84 -4.44
C GLU A 431 23.85 7.53 -5.20
N PHE A 432 23.77 6.29 -5.72
CA PHE A 432 22.55 5.49 -5.90
C PHE A 432 21.72 5.47 -4.60
N THR A 433 20.62 6.23 -4.52
CA THR A 433 19.84 6.37 -3.26
C THR A 433 18.32 6.28 -3.45
N SER A 434 17.85 5.26 -4.14
CA SER A 434 16.60 4.65 -3.65
C SER A 434 16.76 3.15 -3.59
N ASN A 435 16.83 2.62 -2.37
CA ASN A 435 16.80 1.19 -2.09
C ASN A 435 15.42 0.59 -2.38
N ARG A 436 14.57 1.20 -3.24
CA ARG A 436 13.18 0.79 -3.45
C ARG A 436 13.01 -0.30 -4.51
N ASN A 437 13.82 -0.28 -5.58
CA ASN A 437 13.81 -1.31 -6.60
C ASN A 437 15.25 -1.70 -7.00
N VAL A 438 15.57 -2.99 -6.95
CA VAL A 438 16.87 -3.53 -7.37
C VAL A 438 16.65 -4.68 -8.34
N ALA A 439 17.09 -4.50 -9.58
CA ALA A 439 16.99 -5.51 -10.65
C ALA A 439 15.56 -6.05 -10.87
N GLY A 440 14.56 -5.17 -10.80
CA GLY A 440 13.14 -5.52 -10.99
C GLY A 440 12.47 -6.07 -9.74
N ILE A 441 13.19 -6.22 -8.63
CA ILE A 441 12.63 -6.64 -7.34
C ILE A 441 12.31 -5.41 -6.49
N ASP A 442 11.06 -5.33 -6.04
CA ASP A 442 10.66 -4.33 -5.05
C ASP A 442 11.20 -4.72 -3.67
N VAL A 443 12.07 -3.87 -3.13
CA VAL A 443 12.78 -4.16 -1.88
C VAL A 443 11.85 -4.07 -0.68
N GLY A 444 10.83 -3.21 -0.73
CA GLY A 444 9.83 -3.07 0.34
C GLY A 444 8.89 -4.27 0.42
N THR A 445 8.46 -4.78 -0.74
CA THR A 445 7.67 -6.02 -0.84
C THR A 445 8.48 -7.23 -0.39
N LEU A 446 9.76 -7.33 -0.77
CA LEU A 446 10.63 -8.41 -0.29
C LEU A 446 10.93 -8.29 1.21
N ALA A 447 11.12 -7.08 1.72
CA ALA A 447 11.31 -6.86 3.15
C ALA A 447 10.08 -7.30 3.95
N SER A 448 8.89 -7.03 3.43
CA SER A 448 7.61 -7.45 4.02
C SER A 448 7.41 -8.96 3.98
N ALA A 449 7.81 -9.61 2.88
CA ALA A 449 7.77 -11.07 2.75
C ALA A 449 8.72 -11.77 3.73
N ILE A 450 9.92 -11.21 3.96
CA ILE A 450 10.84 -11.74 4.97
C ILE A 450 10.31 -11.47 6.38
N ALA A 451 9.74 -10.28 6.63
CA ALA A 451 9.15 -9.98 7.93
C ALA A 451 8.03 -10.94 8.31
N SER A 452 7.17 -11.37 7.39
CA SER A 452 6.10 -12.32 7.69
C SER A 452 6.60 -13.75 7.94
N ILE A 453 7.86 -14.06 7.62
CA ILE A 453 8.53 -15.31 7.99
C ILE A 453 9.20 -15.16 9.37
N GLU A 454 9.93 -14.06 9.59
CA GLU A 454 10.70 -13.80 10.82
C GLU A 454 9.84 -13.35 12.02
N SER A 455 8.72 -12.67 11.74
CA SER A 455 7.82 -12.10 12.75
C SER A 455 6.68 -13.02 13.18
N GLN A 456 6.55 -14.22 12.60
CA GLN A 456 5.50 -15.17 13.00
C GLN A 456 5.66 -15.55 14.49
N GLY A 457 4.86 -14.91 15.35
CA GLY A 457 4.82 -15.14 16.79
C GLY A 457 5.97 -14.52 17.61
N SER A 458 6.80 -13.63 17.04
CA SER A 458 7.99 -13.09 17.73
C SER A 458 7.86 -11.69 18.33
N GLY A 459 6.74 -10.98 18.11
CA GLY A 459 6.46 -9.66 18.71
C GLY A 459 6.78 -8.44 17.82
N GLY A 460 6.95 -8.64 16.51
CA GLY A 460 7.11 -7.56 15.54
C GLY A 460 8.33 -6.67 15.83
N TYR A 461 8.15 -5.35 15.84
CA TYR A 461 9.24 -4.39 16.13
C TYR A 461 9.88 -4.57 17.51
N PHE A 462 9.20 -5.24 18.45
CA PHE A 462 9.69 -5.50 19.81
C PHE A 462 10.38 -6.85 19.96
N ALA A 463 10.47 -7.64 18.89
CA ALA A 463 10.98 -9.00 18.94
C ALA A 463 12.46 -9.06 19.34
N VAL A 464 12.82 -9.97 20.24
CA VAL A 464 14.22 -10.22 20.64
C VAL A 464 14.53 -11.70 20.48
N GLY A 465 15.38 -11.99 19.51
CA GLY A 465 15.78 -13.35 19.12
C GLY A 465 16.84 -13.97 20.03
N PRO A 466 17.15 -15.26 19.80
CA PRO A 466 18.19 -15.98 20.53
C PRO A 466 19.57 -15.36 20.30
N HIS A 467 20.47 -15.50 21.28
CA HIS A 467 21.88 -15.15 21.11
C HIS A 467 22.59 -16.27 20.35
N VAL A 468 23.26 -15.90 19.28
CA VAL A 468 24.01 -16.81 18.42
C VAL A 468 25.38 -16.24 18.14
N CYS A 469 26.36 -17.15 17.99
CA CYS A 469 27.72 -16.82 17.60
C CYS A 469 28.06 -17.55 16.29
N ALA A 470 28.39 -16.79 15.26
CA ALA A 470 28.83 -17.29 13.96
C ALA A 470 30.36 -17.16 13.78
N ASP A 471 30.88 -17.75 12.70
CA ASP A 471 32.27 -17.60 12.24
C ASP A 471 33.35 -17.96 13.27
N GLY A 472 33.08 -19.02 14.04
CA GLY A 472 33.99 -19.48 15.10
C GLY A 472 34.03 -18.54 16.32
N GLY A 473 32.95 -17.80 16.57
CA GLY A 473 32.82 -16.93 17.75
C GLY A 473 33.19 -15.46 17.50
N ARG A 474 33.43 -15.06 16.25
CA ARG A 474 33.81 -13.68 15.90
C ARG A 474 32.61 -12.75 15.79
N ASN A 475 31.46 -13.28 15.38
CA ASN A 475 30.22 -12.54 15.21
C ASN A 475 29.18 -13.08 16.18
N CYS A 476 29.09 -12.46 17.37
CA CYS A 476 28.16 -12.86 18.43
C CYS A 476 27.10 -11.77 18.65
N GLY A 477 25.83 -12.15 18.70
CA GLY A 477 24.73 -11.18 18.84
C GLY A 477 23.36 -11.83 18.86
N ARG A 478 22.31 -11.01 18.82
CA ARG A 478 20.90 -11.45 18.85
C ARG A 478 20.16 -10.92 17.63
N GLY A 479 19.14 -11.64 17.17
CA GLY A 479 18.15 -11.08 16.25
C GLY A 479 17.35 -9.97 16.94
N LEU A 480 17.25 -8.81 16.30
CA LEU A 480 16.56 -7.64 16.86
C LEU A 480 15.40 -7.23 15.94
N GLY A 481 14.22 -7.08 16.54
CA GLY A 481 13.06 -6.46 15.93
C GLY A 481 12.36 -7.26 14.83
N LYS A 482 11.54 -6.56 14.03
CA LYS A 482 10.58 -7.14 13.07
C LYS A 482 11.23 -8.09 12.05
N PHE A 483 12.50 -7.86 11.73
CA PHE A 483 13.22 -8.64 10.73
C PHE A 483 14.24 -9.61 11.34
N GLN A 484 14.18 -9.83 12.67
CA GLN A 484 15.15 -10.63 13.44
C GLN A 484 16.60 -10.30 13.07
N PHE A 485 16.87 -9.01 12.91
CA PHE A 485 18.09 -8.53 12.29
C PHE A 485 19.26 -8.63 13.27
N MET A 486 20.30 -9.37 12.91
CA MET A 486 21.40 -9.67 13.83
C MET A 486 22.10 -8.39 14.30
N SER A 487 22.30 -8.26 15.62
CA SER A 487 22.87 -7.06 16.24
C SER A 487 24.30 -6.71 15.80
N TYR A 488 25.03 -7.68 15.23
CA TYR A 488 26.36 -7.46 14.65
C TYR A 488 26.32 -7.16 13.15
N ASN A 489 25.15 -7.08 12.53
CA ASN A 489 25.04 -6.64 11.14
C ASN A 489 25.50 -5.17 11.03
N ASP A 490 26.35 -4.86 10.06
CA ASP A 490 26.96 -3.54 9.93
C ASP A 490 25.92 -2.40 9.83
N GLN A 491 24.81 -2.60 9.11
CA GLN A 491 23.77 -1.58 8.97
C GLN A 491 23.03 -1.36 10.29
N ALA A 492 22.72 -2.43 11.04
CA ALA A 492 22.09 -2.32 12.35
C ALA A 492 23.05 -1.68 13.37
N ALA A 493 24.28 -2.19 13.41
CA ALA A 493 25.30 -1.75 14.36
C ALA A 493 25.65 -0.28 14.17
N GLN A 494 25.70 0.21 12.93
CA GLN A 494 25.92 1.63 12.65
C GLN A 494 24.79 2.52 13.17
N LEU A 495 23.52 2.18 12.85
CA LEU A 495 22.38 2.98 13.30
C LEU A 495 22.23 2.95 14.83
N ILE A 496 22.43 1.78 15.44
CA ILE A 496 22.37 1.62 16.90
C ILE A 496 23.52 2.39 17.56
N ALA A 497 24.76 2.26 17.07
CA ALA A 497 25.92 2.92 17.66
C ALA A 497 25.86 4.46 17.54
N ALA A 498 25.15 4.99 16.54
CA ALA A 498 24.95 6.43 16.37
C ALA A 498 24.13 7.06 17.51
N ARG A 499 23.35 6.26 18.25
CA ARG A 499 22.54 6.75 19.38
C ARG A 499 23.37 6.84 20.67
N PRO A 500 23.12 7.84 21.54
CA PRO A 500 23.83 7.97 22.81
C PRO A 500 23.73 6.70 23.69
N GLY A 501 24.86 6.04 23.95
CA GLY A 501 24.91 4.78 24.69
C GLY A 501 24.71 3.51 23.85
N GLY A 502 24.48 3.65 22.54
CA GLY A 502 24.25 2.55 21.60
C GLY A 502 25.44 1.60 21.45
N THR A 503 26.68 2.10 21.46
CA THR A 503 27.89 1.25 21.44
C THR A 503 27.98 0.35 22.68
N ALA A 504 27.61 0.88 23.86
CA ALA A 504 27.58 0.11 25.10
C ALA A 504 26.44 -0.92 25.08
N PHE A 505 25.28 -0.56 24.52
CA PHE A 505 24.18 -1.49 24.27
C PHE A 505 24.61 -2.64 23.35
N LEU A 506 25.23 -2.36 22.19
CA LEU A 506 25.73 -3.38 21.28
C LEU A 506 26.76 -4.30 21.94
N SER A 507 27.66 -3.75 22.75
CA SER A 507 28.63 -4.56 23.51
C SER A 507 27.95 -5.51 24.50
N ARG A 508 26.91 -5.05 25.22
CA ARG A 508 26.11 -5.91 26.11
C ARG A 508 25.38 -7.00 25.34
N VAL A 509 24.69 -6.64 24.26
CA VAL A 509 23.93 -7.60 23.43
C VAL A 509 24.86 -8.63 22.79
N GLY A 510 26.03 -8.20 22.29
CA GLY A 510 27.07 -9.10 21.78
C GLY A 510 27.62 -10.04 22.86
N GLY A 511 27.71 -9.57 24.11
CA GLY A 511 28.05 -10.37 25.28
C GLY A 511 26.94 -11.30 25.81
N GLY A 512 25.78 -11.36 25.15
CA GLY A 512 24.68 -12.25 25.50
C GLY A 512 23.51 -11.61 26.24
N HIS A 513 23.56 -10.31 26.56
CA HIS A 513 22.44 -9.58 27.18
C HIS A 513 21.18 -9.69 26.32
N SER A 514 20.03 -9.96 26.95
CA SER A 514 18.73 -9.96 26.28
C SER A 514 18.03 -8.63 26.59
N PRO A 515 17.99 -7.68 25.65
CA PRO A 515 17.37 -6.38 25.89
C PRO A 515 15.86 -6.50 26.10
N SER A 516 15.27 -5.59 26.87
CA SER A 516 13.81 -5.44 26.95
C SER A 516 13.26 -4.77 25.68
N ALA A 517 11.94 -4.83 25.48
CA ALA A 517 11.27 -4.11 24.40
C ALA A 517 11.58 -2.60 24.44
N ASP A 518 11.53 -1.97 25.62
CA ASP A 518 11.86 -0.55 25.78
C ASP A 518 13.34 -0.24 25.50
N GLU A 519 14.25 -1.14 25.90
CA GLU A 519 15.68 -0.99 25.62
C GLU A 519 15.93 -1.13 24.11
N LEU A 520 15.27 -2.07 23.44
CA LEU A 520 15.31 -2.23 21.99
C LEU A 520 14.77 -0.99 21.28
N MET A 521 13.60 -0.47 21.67
CA MET A 521 12.98 0.68 21.01
C MET A 521 13.75 1.99 21.23
N ARG A 522 14.43 2.12 22.36
CA ARG A 522 15.33 3.26 22.62
C ARG A 522 16.53 3.29 21.66
N TYR A 523 17.09 2.12 21.34
CA TYR A 523 18.35 2.02 20.60
C TYR A 523 18.20 1.59 19.13
N PHE A 524 17.08 0.96 18.77
CA PHE A 524 16.78 0.50 17.42
C PHE A 524 15.26 0.56 17.14
N PRO A 525 14.68 1.78 17.03
CA PRO A 525 13.25 1.96 16.79
C PRO A 525 12.81 1.50 15.39
N PRO A 526 11.50 1.44 15.11
CA PRO A 526 10.94 0.94 13.86
C PRO A 526 11.52 1.60 12.61
N GLU A 527 11.78 2.92 12.63
CA GLU A 527 12.38 3.61 11.49
C GLU A 527 13.77 3.06 11.15
N ASP A 528 14.59 2.81 12.18
CA ASP A 528 15.96 2.35 12.02
C ASP A 528 15.98 0.87 11.62
N GLN A 529 15.03 0.08 12.15
CA GLN A 529 14.83 -1.31 11.75
C GLN A 529 14.48 -1.42 10.27
N ASN A 530 13.47 -0.67 9.79
CA ASN A 530 13.08 -0.67 8.39
C ASN A 530 14.22 -0.17 7.49
N ARG A 531 14.86 0.96 7.86
CA ARG A 531 15.93 1.57 7.07
C ARG A 531 17.16 0.67 6.96
N ALA A 532 17.63 0.09 8.08
CA ALA A 532 18.76 -0.83 8.07
C ALA A 532 18.46 -2.07 7.22
N PHE A 533 17.24 -2.59 7.35
CA PHE A 533 16.86 -3.82 6.69
C PHE A 533 16.68 -3.66 5.17
N GLU A 534 15.99 -2.61 4.72
CA GLU A 534 15.84 -2.32 3.29
C GLU A 534 17.19 -2.01 2.63
N GLY A 535 18.08 -1.27 3.32
CA GLY A 535 19.44 -1.03 2.83
C GLY A 535 20.27 -2.31 2.72
N PHE A 536 20.19 -3.18 3.71
CA PHE A 536 20.85 -4.48 3.69
C PHE A 536 20.30 -5.39 2.58
N LEU A 537 18.99 -5.44 2.41
CA LEU A 537 18.33 -6.28 1.41
C LEU A 537 18.61 -5.79 -0.01
N ALA A 538 18.65 -4.48 -0.24
CA ALA A 538 19.09 -3.90 -1.51
C ALA A 538 20.54 -4.31 -1.85
N ASN A 539 21.44 -4.34 -0.85
CA ASN A 539 22.81 -4.83 -1.05
C ASN A 539 22.85 -6.33 -1.39
N ASN A 540 22.06 -7.15 -0.70
CA ASN A 540 21.95 -8.57 -1.00
C ASN A 540 21.41 -8.81 -2.42
N LEU A 541 20.42 -8.03 -2.87
CA LEU A 541 19.89 -8.13 -4.23
C LEU A 541 20.95 -7.76 -5.29
N ARG A 542 21.73 -6.68 -5.07
CA ARG A 542 22.83 -6.31 -5.98
C ARG A 542 23.91 -7.41 -6.03
N GLN A 543 24.25 -7.98 -4.87
CA GLN A 543 25.24 -9.05 -4.78
C GLN A 543 24.73 -10.34 -5.43
N ALA A 544 23.49 -10.73 -5.15
CA ALA A 544 22.86 -11.90 -5.73
C ALA A 544 22.72 -11.80 -7.24
N PHE A 545 22.36 -10.62 -7.78
CA PHE A 545 22.28 -10.37 -9.22
C PHE A 545 23.63 -10.55 -9.94
N SER A 546 24.75 -10.38 -9.23
CA SER A 546 26.09 -10.63 -9.77
C SER A 546 26.54 -12.10 -9.71
N GLN A 547 25.80 -12.95 -8.99
CA GLN A 547 26.10 -14.39 -8.84
C GLN A 547 25.40 -15.20 -9.94
N ILE A 548 25.98 -16.35 -10.28
CA ILE A 548 25.41 -17.28 -11.26
C ILE A 548 24.55 -18.32 -10.53
N ASP A 549 23.29 -18.47 -10.95
CA ASP A 549 22.41 -19.52 -10.48
C ASP A 549 22.89 -20.87 -11.02
N PRO A 550 23.32 -21.80 -10.16
CA PRO A 550 23.85 -23.10 -10.58
C PRO A 550 22.81 -23.97 -11.31
N THR A 551 21.51 -23.67 -11.13
CA THR A 551 20.42 -24.41 -11.79
C THR A 551 20.23 -23.97 -13.23
N THR A 552 20.50 -22.70 -13.55
CA THR A 552 20.24 -22.12 -14.88
C THR A 552 21.51 -21.75 -15.65
N GLY A 553 22.66 -21.66 -14.98
CA GLY A 553 23.93 -21.22 -15.55
C GLY A 553 23.94 -19.72 -15.94
N ARG A 554 22.95 -18.95 -15.50
CA ARG A 554 22.78 -17.51 -15.78
C ARG A 554 22.82 -16.71 -14.48
N PRO A 555 23.00 -15.38 -14.53
CA PRO A 555 22.84 -14.54 -13.34
C PRO A 555 21.47 -14.75 -12.67
N PHE A 556 21.42 -14.66 -11.34
CA PHE A 556 20.15 -14.76 -10.61
C PHE A 556 19.19 -13.65 -11.05
N ALA A 557 17.94 -14.02 -11.39
CA ALA A 557 16.90 -13.10 -11.83
C ALA A 557 15.50 -13.51 -11.34
N GLY A 558 14.57 -12.54 -11.28
CA GLY A 558 13.19 -12.71 -10.83
C GLY A 558 13.08 -13.50 -9.53
N GLY A 559 12.21 -14.52 -9.50
CA GLY A 559 12.00 -15.35 -8.32
C GLY A 559 13.27 -15.96 -7.75
N ARG A 560 14.21 -16.43 -8.59
CA ARG A 560 15.48 -16.99 -8.10
C ARG A 560 16.38 -15.91 -7.47
N LEU A 561 16.30 -14.67 -7.93
CA LEU A 561 16.97 -13.54 -7.30
C LEU A 561 16.39 -13.23 -5.92
N VAL A 562 15.07 -13.30 -5.79
CA VAL A 562 14.35 -13.16 -4.51
C VAL A 562 14.78 -14.24 -3.52
N GLU A 563 14.76 -15.51 -3.94
CA GLU A 563 15.22 -16.63 -3.11
C GLU A 563 16.66 -16.41 -2.64
N ARG A 564 17.55 -16.02 -3.55
CA ARG A 564 18.97 -15.86 -3.24
C ARG A 564 19.23 -14.71 -2.27
N ALA A 565 18.52 -13.59 -2.40
CA ALA A 565 18.65 -12.46 -1.48
C ALA A 565 18.13 -12.81 -0.07
N ALA A 566 17.04 -13.59 0.02
CA ALA A 566 16.52 -14.10 1.29
C ALA A 566 17.46 -15.12 1.95
N GLN A 567 18.11 -15.99 1.17
CA GLN A 567 19.16 -16.89 1.68
C GLN A 567 20.32 -16.10 2.31
N MET A 568 20.76 -15.01 1.67
CA MET A 568 21.81 -14.13 2.19
C MET A 568 21.41 -13.41 3.48
N HIS A 569 20.12 -13.16 3.69
CA HIS A 569 19.63 -12.68 4.97
C HIS A 569 19.72 -13.77 6.05
N PHE A 570 19.23 -14.97 5.76
CA PHE A 570 19.16 -16.07 6.71
C PHE A 570 20.53 -16.65 7.12
N GLY A 571 21.45 -16.80 6.15
CA GLY A 571 22.77 -17.41 6.38
C GLY A 571 23.96 -16.45 6.27
N GLY A 572 23.70 -15.17 5.99
CA GLY A 572 24.73 -14.15 5.73
C GLY A 572 25.15 -14.03 4.25
N PRO A 573 25.80 -12.93 3.85
CA PRO A 573 26.13 -12.63 2.44
C PRO A 573 27.00 -13.69 1.73
N GLY A 574 27.78 -14.45 2.50
CA GLY A 574 28.66 -15.51 2.01
C GLY A 574 28.07 -16.93 2.04
N VAL A 575 26.79 -17.08 2.41
CA VAL A 575 26.17 -18.40 2.54
C VAL A 575 26.21 -19.17 1.21
N ALA A 576 26.46 -20.48 1.29
CA ALA A 576 26.40 -21.36 0.13
C ALA A 576 25.03 -21.26 -0.55
N ILE A 577 25.03 -21.17 -1.89
CA ILE A 577 23.82 -21.17 -2.71
C ILE A 577 23.04 -22.46 -2.45
N ASP A 578 21.75 -22.32 -2.11
CA ASP A 578 20.85 -23.45 -1.84
C ASP A 578 21.40 -24.44 -0.79
N GLY A 579 22.16 -23.92 0.18
CA GLY A 579 22.82 -24.71 1.21
C GLY A 579 21.86 -25.50 2.11
N GLY A 580 22.33 -26.65 2.60
CA GLY A 580 21.59 -27.48 3.57
C GLY A 580 21.74 -27.06 5.04
N GLY A 581 22.50 -26.00 5.32
CA GLY A 581 22.66 -25.46 6.68
C GLY A 581 21.32 -24.99 7.25
N SER A 582 21.12 -25.15 8.55
CA SER A 582 19.85 -24.81 9.23
C SER A 582 20.09 -23.83 10.37
N ASP A 583 19.02 -23.20 10.84
CA ASP A 583 19.04 -22.31 12.00
C ASP A 583 19.40 -23.06 13.30
N ALA A 584 19.54 -22.31 14.40
CA ALA A 584 19.85 -22.86 15.72
C ALA A 584 18.80 -23.88 16.23
N PHE A 585 17.62 -23.93 15.61
CA PHE A 585 16.52 -24.84 15.96
C PHE A 585 16.32 -25.99 14.97
N GLY A 586 17.08 -26.05 13.86
CA GLY A 586 17.00 -27.12 12.86
C GLY A 586 15.71 -27.12 12.03
N ARG A 587 14.98 -25.99 11.96
CA ARG A 587 13.60 -25.92 11.43
C ARG A 587 13.54 -25.65 9.94
N LEU A 588 14.41 -24.77 9.45
CA LEU A 588 14.48 -24.38 8.04
C LEU A 588 15.91 -24.51 7.55
N SER A 589 16.11 -25.11 6.37
CA SER A 589 17.38 -25.02 5.66
C SER A 589 17.48 -23.67 4.95
N VAL A 590 18.70 -23.22 4.63
CA VAL A 590 18.94 -22.00 3.83
C VAL A 590 18.09 -22.02 2.56
N ARG A 591 18.07 -23.16 1.84
CA ARG A 591 17.24 -23.34 0.65
C ARG A 591 15.74 -23.16 0.93
N ALA A 592 15.21 -23.88 1.93
CA ALA A 592 13.78 -23.85 2.25
C ALA A 592 13.33 -22.45 2.70
N TYR A 593 14.20 -21.72 3.39
CA TYR A 593 13.96 -20.34 3.78
C TYR A 593 13.83 -19.42 2.54
N GLY A 594 14.75 -19.54 1.58
CA GLY A 594 14.70 -18.75 0.35
C GLY A 594 13.45 -19.03 -0.49
N GLU A 595 13.10 -20.31 -0.67
CA GLU A 595 11.90 -20.74 -1.41
C GLU A 595 10.61 -20.19 -0.76
N ASN A 596 10.53 -20.22 0.58
CA ASN A 596 9.41 -19.66 1.33
C ASN A 596 9.31 -18.14 1.14
N ALA A 597 10.43 -17.41 1.24
CA ALA A 597 10.45 -15.95 1.05
C ALA A 597 10.01 -15.54 -0.37
N ARG A 598 10.39 -16.28 -1.41
CA ARG A 598 9.88 -16.05 -2.77
C ARG A 598 8.39 -16.30 -2.86
N GLN A 599 7.89 -17.41 -2.32
CA GLN A 599 6.48 -17.74 -2.37
C GLN A 599 5.62 -16.64 -1.72
N VAL A 600 6.05 -16.13 -0.57
CA VAL A 600 5.36 -15.05 0.14
C VAL A 600 5.47 -13.73 -0.64
N TYR A 601 6.63 -13.42 -1.23
CA TYR A 601 6.83 -12.24 -2.08
C TYR A 601 5.90 -12.25 -3.31
N GLU A 602 5.75 -13.41 -3.95
CA GLU A 602 4.85 -13.64 -5.09
C GLU A 602 3.38 -13.46 -4.73
N GLN A 603 2.97 -14.02 -3.58
CA GLN A 603 1.62 -13.90 -3.06
C GLN A 603 1.26 -12.46 -2.67
N GLY A 604 2.25 -11.67 -2.23
CA GLY A 604 2.10 -10.25 -1.90
C GLY A 604 2.04 -9.31 -3.11
N GLY A 605 1.87 -9.82 -4.33
CA GLY A 605 1.83 -9.02 -5.56
C GLY A 605 3.20 -8.56 -6.05
N GLY A 606 4.29 -9.05 -5.44
CA GLY A 606 5.64 -8.87 -5.95
C GLY A 606 5.82 -9.59 -7.28
N ALA A 607 6.17 -8.85 -8.34
CA ALA A 607 6.53 -9.46 -9.60
C ALA A 607 7.85 -10.24 -9.39
N SER A 608 7.74 -11.56 -9.25
CA SER A 608 8.88 -12.48 -9.31
C SER A 608 9.10 -13.02 -10.72
N GLY A 609 8.33 -12.53 -11.69
CA GLY A 609 8.60 -12.76 -13.09
C GLY A 609 10.09 -12.59 -13.27
N GLY A 610 10.74 -13.65 -13.76
CA GLY A 610 12.12 -13.56 -14.23
C GLY A 610 12.32 -12.23 -14.92
N LEU A 611 13.56 -11.72 -14.91
CA LEU A 611 14.01 -11.17 -16.18
C LEU A 611 13.80 -12.28 -17.22
N ASN A 612 12.61 -12.33 -17.81
CA ASN A 612 12.36 -13.03 -19.04
C ASN A 612 13.03 -12.16 -20.09
N LEU A 613 14.36 -12.29 -20.12
CA LEU A 613 15.00 -12.70 -21.34
C LEU A 613 14.20 -13.91 -21.84
N CYS A 614 13.18 -13.72 -22.66
CA CYS A 614 12.51 -14.84 -23.30
C CYS A 614 13.52 -15.53 -24.23
N PRO A 615 13.88 -16.81 -24.04
CA PRO A 615 14.19 -17.67 -25.16
C PRO A 615 12.89 -18.29 -25.69
N ALA A 616 12.67 -18.07 -26.99
CA ALA A 616 11.86 -18.80 -27.97
C ALA A 616 10.70 -19.70 -27.49
N GLY A 617 9.51 -19.36 -28.00
CA GLY A 617 8.32 -20.18 -27.93
C GLY A 617 8.40 -21.50 -28.73
N THR A 618 7.55 -22.42 -28.29
CA THR A 618 6.61 -23.27 -29.05
C THR A 618 6.96 -23.66 -30.48
N GLN A 619 6.96 -24.97 -30.80
CA GLN A 619 6.23 -25.52 -31.96
C GLN A 619 5.84 -27.00 -31.80
N VAL A 620 4.77 -27.31 -32.52
CA VAL A 620 4.00 -28.55 -32.64
C VAL A 620 4.82 -29.70 -33.26
N ALA A 621 4.52 -30.92 -32.84
CA ALA A 621 5.15 -32.18 -33.27
C ALA A 621 4.92 -32.48 -34.78
N VAL A 622 5.76 -33.18 -35.58
CA VAL A 622 6.80 -34.20 -35.37
C VAL A 622 7.82 -34.13 -36.53
N GLY A 623 9.13 -34.27 -36.26
CA GLY A 623 10.06 -35.01 -37.14
C GLY A 623 11.37 -34.34 -37.59
N GLY A 624 12.47 -34.62 -36.88
CA GLY A 624 13.86 -34.63 -37.40
C GLY A 624 14.58 -33.28 -37.60
N PRO A 625 15.93 -33.22 -37.56
CA PRO A 625 16.69 -32.00 -37.24
C PRO A 625 17.12 -31.16 -38.47
N GLY A 626 16.90 -29.83 -38.41
CA GLY A 626 17.58 -28.76 -39.19
C GLY A 626 16.71 -27.91 -40.13
N GLY A 627 16.70 -26.56 -39.97
CA GLY A 627 16.08 -25.61 -40.93
C GLY A 627 16.19 -24.10 -40.56
N ASP A 628 16.32 -23.22 -41.57
CA ASP A 628 16.72 -21.79 -41.63
C ASP A 628 15.66 -20.71 -41.20
N PRO A 629 16.01 -19.38 -41.11
CA PRO A 629 15.10 -18.29 -40.65
C PRO A 629 13.99 -17.87 -41.65
N PRO A 630 12.89 -17.24 -41.19
CA PRO A 630 11.69 -16.96 -42.02
C PRO A 630 11.83 -15.76 -42.99
N GLU A 631 11.21 -15.89 -44.16
CA GLU A 631 11.31 -14.99 -45.35
C GLU A 631 10.43 -13.71 -45.24
N ALA A 632 10.69 -12.71 -46.10
CA ALA A 632 9.88 -11.50 -46.26
C ALA A 632 8.42 -11.82 -46.70
N GLY A 633 7.42 -11.11 -46.18
CA GLY A 633 6.00 -11.34 -46.52
C GLY A 633 5.40 -10.28 -47.48
N ASP A 634 4.23 -10.59 -48.06
CA ASP A 634 3.51 -9.66 -48.94
C ASP A 634 3.07 -8.37 -48.20
N ILE A 635 2.86 -8.44 -46.89
CA ILE A 635 2.37 -7.33 -46.05
C ILE A 635 3.44 -6.25 -45.87
N ASN A 636 4.69 -6.59 -45.52
CA ASN A 636 5.73 -5.57 -45.35
C ASN A 636 6.09 -4.91 -46.70
N THR A 637 6.01 -5.67 -47.79
CA THR A 637 6.13 -5.11 -49.15
C THR A 637 5.03 -4.10 -49.45
N ALA A 638 3.78 -4.38 -49.06
CA ALA A 638 2.65 -3.45 -49.22
C ALA A 638 2.80 -2.18 -48.36
N ILE A 639 3.26 -2.30 -47.11
CA ILE A 639 3.52 -1.16 -46.22
C ILE A 639 4.62 -0.27 -46.80
N HIS A 640 5.72 -0.87 -47.24
CA HIS A 640 6.82 -0.13 -47.86
C HIS A 640 6.40 0.53 -49.17
N GLY A 641 5.66 -0.18 -50.03
CA GLY A 641 5.10 0.37 -51.26
C GLY A 641 4.17 1.57 -51.01
N SER A 642 3.29 1.46 -50.02
CA SER A 642 2.40 2.54 -49.58
C SER A 642 3.19 3.75 -49.08
N MET A 643 4.18 3.53 -48.20
CA MET A 643 5.05 4.59 -47.69
C MET A 643 5.77 5.33 -48.82
N MET A 644 6.30 4.61 -49.82
CA MET A 644 7.01 5.20 -50.95
C MET A 644 6.06 5.92 -51.92
N ALA A 645 4.84 5.43 -52.12
CA ALA A 645 3.82 6.07 -52.96
C ALA A 645 3.27 7.35 -52.31
N MET A 646 3.06 7.35 -50.99
CA MET A 646 2.62 8.52 -50.24
C MET A 646 3.74 9.56 -50.06
N GLY A 647 5.01 9.13 -50.11
CA GLY A 647 6.16 10.00 -49.96
C GLY A 647 6.16 10.71 -48.61
N GLN A 648 6.49 12.01 -48.61
CA GLN A 648 6.40 12.85 -47.42
C GLN A 648 5.06 13.59 -47.42
N PHE A 649 4.33 13.53 -46.30
CA PHE A 649 3.01 14.15 -46.20
C PHE A 649 2.82 14.92 -44.88
N SER A 650 1.89 15.87 -44.90
CA SER A 650 1.53 16.66 -43.72
C SER A 650 0.75 15.81 -42.72
N SER A 651 1.14 15.86 -41.45
CA SER A 651 0.41 15.25 -40.33
C SER A 651 -0.40 16.26 -39.53
N ARG A 652 -0.57 17.49 -40.03
CA ARG A 652 -1.37 18.55 -39.35
C ARG A 652 -2.83 18.21 -39.11
N ALA A 653 -3.38 17.27 -39.87
CA ALA A 653 -4.72 16.75 -39.66
C ALA A 653 -4.80 15.69 -38.54
N GLY A 654 -3.65 15.26 -38.01
CA GLY A 654 -3.54 14.32 -36.90
C GLY A 654 -3.56 14.99 -35.51
N PRO A 655 -3.43 14.20 -34.45
CA PRO A 655 -3.48 14.67 -33.06
C PRO A 655 -2.52 15.82 -32.79
N ASP A 656 -2.99 16.78 -31.99
CA ASP A 656 -2.27 18.01 -31.64
C ASP A 656 -1.68 18.74 -32.85
N SER A 657 -2.47 18.87 -33.92
CA SER A 657 -2.06 19.50 -35.19
C SER A 657 -0.76 18.94 -35.77
N GLY A 658 -0.48 17.65 -35.52
CA GLY A 658 0.70 16.92 -36.02
C GLY A 658 1.86 16.78 -35.04
N ASN A 659 1.80 17.42 -33.86
CA ASN A 659 2.86 17.37 -32.85
C ASN A 659 2.89 16.02 -32.09
N LEU A 660 1.76 15.31 -32.01
CA LEU A 660 1.66 13.97 -31.40
C LEU A 660 1.08 12.95 -32.39
N ALA A 661 1.47 13.08 -33.66
CA ALA A 661 0.88 12.31 -34.75
C ALA A 661 1.77 11.15 -35.24
N CYS A 662 2.74 10.67 -34.46
CA CYS A 662 3.65 9.60 -34.89
C CYS A 662 2.92 8.27 -35.14
N ALA A 663 2.13 7.78 -34.17
CA ALA A 663 1.28 6.61 -34.36
C ALA A 663 0.19 6.85 -35.43
N TRP A 664 -0.43 8.04 -35.42
CA TRP A 664 -1.43 8.43 -36.41
C TRP A 664 -0.89 8.38 -37.85
N ALA A 665 0.33 8.88 -38.08
CA ALA A 665 0.93 8.93 -39.40
C ALA A 665 1.33 7.55 -39.91
N VAL A 666 1.84 6.68 -39.02
CA VAL A 666 2.10 5.27 -39.35
C VAL A 666 0.81 4.56 -39.72
N ASN A 667 -0.27 4.74 -38.94
CA ASN A 667 -1.58 4.19 -39.26
C ASN A 667 -2.14 4.70 -40.59
N ARG A 668 -1.83 5.93 -41.00
CA ARG A 668 -2.24 6.44 -42.32
C ARG A 668 -1.54 5.73 -43.48
N VAL A 669 -0.28 5.35 -43.29
CA VAL A 669 0.47 4.52 -44.26
C VAL A 669 -0.11 3.11 -44.34
N LEU A 670 -0.50 2.52 -43.20
CA LEU A 670 -1.16 1.22 -43.13
C LEU A 670 -2.53 1.23 -43.82
N GLU A 671 -3.36 2.23 -43.56
CA GLU A 671 -4.67 2.39 -44.20
C GLU A 671 -4.55 2.48 -45.73
N ASN A 672 -3.58 3.24 -46.24
CA ASN A 672 -3.32 3.33 -47.68
C ASN A 672 -2.74 2.04 -48.29
N ALA A 673 -2.11 1.19 -47.47
CA ALA A 673 -1.69 -0.16 -47.84
C ALA A 673 -2.84 -1.18 -47.77
N GLY A 674 -4.05 -0.77 -47.37
CA GLY A 674 -5.20 -1.66 -47.17
C GLY A 674 -5.12 -2.51 -45.89
N ILE A 675 -4.35 -2.06 -44.90
CA ILE A 675 -4.13 -2.75 -43.62
C ILE A 675 -4.86 -1.96 -42.52
N ALA A 676 -5.61 -2.63 -41.65
CA ALA A 676 -6.27 -1.95 -40.53
C ALA A 676 -5.25 -1.28 -39.60
N SER A 677 -5.65 -0.13 -39.07
CA SER A 677 -4.88 0.64 -38.11
C SER A 677 -4.56 -0.19 -36.86
N LEU A 678 -3.43 0.13 -36.24
CA LEU A 678 -2.95 -0.48 -35.01
C LEU A 678 -3.37 0.36 -33.79
N GLY A 679 -3.51 -0.28 -32.63
CA GLY A 679 -3.71 0.37 -31.33
C GLY A 679 -5.15 0.40 -30.81
N GLY A 680 -6.07 -0.33 -31.44
CA GLY A 680 -7.45 -0.50 -30.98
C GLY A 680 -8.16 0.82 -30.69
N ASP A 681 -8.68 0.98 -29.47
CA ASP A 681 -9.40 2.19 -29.01
C ASP A 681 -8.48 3.41 -28.80
N ALA A 682 -7.15 3.22 -28.86
CA ALA A 682 -6.15 4.28 -28.71
C ALA A 682 -5.14 4.29 -29.88
N PRO A 683 -5.57 4.45 -31.14
CA PRO A 683 -4.73 4.28 -32.34
C PRO A 683 -3.68 5.39 -32.54
N ASN A 684 -3.69 6.41 -31.69
CA ASN A 684 -2.75 7.52 -31.71
C ASN A 684 -1.69 7.42 -30.61
N TRP A 685 -1.73 6.36 -29.80
CA TRP A 685 -0.84 6.15 -28.66
C TRP A 685 0.11 4.98 -28.95
N VAL A 686 1.41 5.25 -28.99
CA VAL A 686 2.44 4.28 -29.40
C VAL A 686 2.48 3.03 -28.51
N PRO A 687 2.31 3.10 -27.17
CA PRO A 687 2.17 1.91 -26.33
C PRO A 687 0.97 1.03 -26.71
N ALA A 688 -0.17 1.61 -27.10
CA ALA A 688 -1.31 0.83 -27.58
C ALA A 688 -1.03 0.19 -28.95
N VAL A 689 -0.35 0.90 -29.85
CA VAL A 689 0.09 0.35 -31.14
C VAL A 689 1.05 -0.83 -30.93
N GLU A 690 2.00 -0.71 -30.02
CA GLU A 690 2.93 -1.80 -29.68
C GLU A 690 2.20 -2.96 -28.98
N ALA A 691 1.27 -2.68 -28.07
CA ALA A 691 0.45 -3.71 -27.43
C ALA A 691 -0.40 -4.48 -28.47
N ASP A 692 -0.94 -3.80 -29.48
CA ASP A 692 -1.69 -4.44 -30.56
C ASP A 692 -0.77 -5.33 -31.42
N LEU A 693 0.43 -4.85 -31.75
CA LEU A 693 1.47 -5.65 -32.42
C LEU A 693 1.84 -6.89 -31.61
N GLN A 694 2.01 -6.76 -30.29
CA GLN A 694 2.33 -7.87 -29.37
C GLN A 694 1.16 -8.84 -29.18
N ASN A 695 -0.08 -8.36 -29.34
CA ASN A 695 -1.31 -9.16 -29.26
C ASN A 695 -1.68 -9.82 -30.60
N ASN A 696 -0.69 -10.42 -31.27
CA ASN A 696 -0.80 -11.20 -32.51
C ASN A 696 -1.06 -10.42 -33.81
N ARG A 697 -0.97 -9.08 -33.83
CA ARG A 697 -0.99 -8.32 -35.11
C ARG A 697 0.37 -8.27 -35.80
N GLY A 698 1.45 -8.47 -35.05
CA GLY A 698 2.80 -8.56 -35.59
C GLY A 698 3.68 -9.51 -34.80
N ILE A 699 4.87 -9.75 -35.34
CA ILE A 699 5.92 -10.54 -34.69
C ILE A 699 7.14 -9.64 -34.47
N PRO A 700 7.84 -9.78 -33.34
CA PRO A 700 9.08 -9.04 -33.12
C PRO A 700 10.15 -9.54 -34.10
N ILE A 701 10.94 -8.61 -34.62
CA ILE A 701 12.01 -8.87 -35.58
C ILE A 701 13.34 -8.43 -34.99
N ASP A 702 14.34 -9.30 -35.06
CA ASP A 702 15.71 -8.92 -34.74
C ASP A 702 16.20 -7.89 -35.75
N ARG A 703 16.96 -6.88 -35.29
CA ARG A 703 17.42 -5.78 -36.17
C ARG A 703 18.13 -6.26 -37.42
N SER A 704 18.97 -7.29 -37.31
CA SER A 704 19.68 -7.87 -38.46
C SER A 704 18.75 -8.57 -39.47
N GLN A 705 17.50 -8.84 -39.08
CA GLN A 705 16.44 -9.43 -39.89
C GLN A 705 15.35 -8.40 -40.28
N GLY A 706 15.53 -7.14 -39.88
CA GLY A 706 14.64 -6.04 -40.24
C GLY A 706 14.55 -5.90 -41.75
N GLN A 707 13.36 -5.61 -42.25
CA GLN A 707 13.11 -5.41 -43.67
C GLN A 707 12.32 -4.13 -43.89
N ALA A 708 12.33 -3.66 -45.14
CA ALA A 708 11.52 -2.54 -45.54
C ALA A 708 10.03 -2.83 -45.27
N GLY A 709 9.34 -1.89 -44.62
CA GLY A 709 7.94 -2.01 -44.22
C GLY A 709 7.69 -2.57 -42.82
N ASP A 710 8.74 -3.01 -42.09
CA ASP A 710 8.60 -3.33 -40.67
C ASP A 710 8.35 -2.05 -39.84
N ILE A 711 7.62 -2.20 -38.73
CA ILE A 711 7.27 -1.11 -37.82
C ILE A 711 8.32 -0.99 -36.73
N VAL A 712 8.77 0.23 -36.45
CA VAL A 712 9.81 0.51 -35.44
C VAL A 712 9.21 1.31 -34.31
N ILE A 713 9.32 0.80 -33.09
CA ILE A 713 8.89 1.45 -31.86
C ILE A 713 10.12 1.85 -31.06
N SER A 714 10.22 3.12 -30.63
CA SER A 714 11.35 3.58 -29.83
C SER A 714 11.40 2.86 -28.48
N GLY A 715 12.59 2.76 -27.87
CA GLY A 715 12.82 1.97 -26.65
C GLY A 715 11.86 2.31 -25.51
N GLY A 716 11.55 3.60 -25.34
CA GLY A 716 10.59 4.12 -24.35
C GLY A 716 9.14 4.22 -24.83
N GLN A 717 8.81 3.70 -26.03
CA GLN A 717 7.49 3.79 -26.64
C GLN A 717 7.00 5.23 -26.89
N GLU A 718 7.91 6.18 -27.00
CA GLU A 718 7.59 7.60 -27.20
C GLU A 718 7.36 7.93 -28.68
N HIS A 719 7.93 7.12 -29.58
CA HIS A 719 7.95 7.40 -31.00
C HIS A 719 7.88 6.13 -31.84
N ILE A 720 7.43 6.28 -33.09
CA ILE A 720 7.20 5.16 -34.02
C ILE A 720 7.51 5.58 -35.46
N GLY A 721 8.02 4.63 -36.25
CA GLY A 721 8.30 4.80 -37.66
C GLY A 721 8.22 3.49 -38.43
N ILE A 722 8.60 3.55 -39.71
CA ILE A 722 8.58 2.41 -40.64
C ILE A 722 9.96 2.25 -41.26
N CYS A 723 10.48 1.02 -41.25
CA CYS A 723 11.76 0.66 -41.86
C CYS A 723 11.76 0.93 -43.38
N LEU A 724 12.81 1.56 -43.88
CA LEU A 724 13.00 1.90 -45.29
C LEU A 724 13.81 0.85 -46.06
N ASN A 725 14.57 -0.01 -45.39
CA ASN A 725 15.53 -0.92 -46.01
C ASN A 725 15.74 -2.21 -45.22
N GLU A 726 16.45 -3.16 -45.83
CA GLU A 726 16.94 -4.36 -45.15
C GLU A 726 17.92 -4.02 -44.03
N GLY A 727 17.86 -4.78 -42.94
CA GLY A 727 18.49 -4.47 -41.66
C GLY A 727 17.88 -3.28 -40.91
N CYS A 728 16.84 -2.64 -41.48
CA CYS A 728 16.14 -1.48 -40.94
C CYS A 728 17.09 -0.37 -40.43
N THR A 729 18.21 -0.16 -41.11
CA THR A 729 19.19 0.86 -40.72
C THR A 729 18.70 2.28 -41.02
N GLN A 730 17.60 2.41 -41.76
CA GLN A 730 16.89 3.67 -42.00
C GLN A 730 15.40 3.51 -41.69
N VAL A 731 14.82 4.50 -41.01
CA VAL A 731 13.43 4.55 -40.58
C VAL A 731 12.83 5.89 -40.95
N ARG A 732 11.63 5.89 -41.55
CA ARG A 732 10.83 7.11 -41.75
C ARG A 732 9.78 7.24 -40.68
N SER A 733 9.64 8.44 -40.12
CA SER A 733 8.68 8.73 -39.05
C SER A 733 8.12 10.16 -39.11
N ASN A 734 7.18 10.45 -38.21
CA ASN A 734 6.62 11.78 -38.07
C ASN A 734 7.61 12.74 -37.41
N SER A 735 7.81 13.91 -37.99
CA SER A 735 8.51 15.02 -37.35
C SER A 735 7.49 15.89 -36.62
N SER A 736 7.43 15.78 -35.30
CA SER A 736 6.48 16.54 -34.48
C SER A 736 6.65 18.05 -34.64
N SER A 737 7.88 18.57 -34.65
CA SER A 737 8.16 20.01 -34.83
C SER A 737 7.79 20.56 -36.22
N ARG A 738 7.62 19.69 -37.22
CA ARG A 738 7.22 20.06 -38.58
C ARG A 738 5.79 19.66 -38.90
N ALA A 739 5.14 18.90 -38.02
CA ALA A 739 3.84 18.28 -38.25
C ALA A 739 3.77 17.59 -39.63
N ALA A 740 4.77 16.75 -39.93
CA ALA A 740 4.86 16.03 -41.21
C ALA A 740 5.61 14.69 -41.09
N PHE A 741 5.16 13.68 -41.83
CA PHE A 741 5.83 12.39 -41.97
C PHE A 741 6.98 12.50 -42.99
N THR A 742 8.10 13.06 -42.53
CA THR A 742 9.25 13.46 -43.36
C THR A 742 10.59 13.07 -42.74
N TRP A 743 10.59 12.58 -41.49
CA TRP A 743 11.83 12.40 -40.76
C TRP A 743 12.43 11.02 -40.97
N ASP A 744 13.53 11.00 -41.73
CA ASP A 744 14.35 9.81 -41.93
C ASP A 744 15.49 9.81 -40.93
N SER A 745 15.61 8.73 -40.17
CA SER A 745 16.60 8.52 -39.11
C SER A 745 17.17 7.11 -39.16
N ASP A 746 18.11 6.79 -38.28
CA ASP A 746 18.44 5.39 -38.00
C ASP A 746 17.30 4.69 -37.22
N THR A 747 17.48 3.40 -36.95
CA THR A 747 16.54 2.55 -36.20
C THR A 747 16.22 3.10 -34.81
N ASP A 748 17.14 3.83 -34.20
CA ASP A 748 17.02 4.41 -32.86
C ASP A 748 16.59 5.88 -32.90
N PHE A 749 16.07 6.34 -34.04
CA PHE A 749 15.61 7.70 -34.22
C PHE A 749 16.71 8.75 -33.92
N GLY A 750 17.96 8.40 -34.23
CA GLY A 750 19.15 9.20 -33.95
C GLY A 750 19.47 9.33 -32.46
N GLY A 751 18.92 8.46 -31.61
CA GLY A 751 19.02 8.54 -30.15
C GLY A 751 18.17 9.63 -29.52
N PHE A 752 17.22 10.20 -30.27
CA PHE A 752 16.38 11.31 -29.79
C PHE A 752 15.24 10.86 -28.87
N TYR A 753 14.78 9.60 -28.98
CA TYR A 753 13.63 9.08 -28.24
C TYR A 753 14.01 7.82 -27.42
N GLY A 754 13.82 7.89 -26.11
CA GLY A 754 14.04 6.81 -25.15
C GLY A 754 15.50 6.48 -24.78
N SER A 755 15.68 5.82 -23.62
CA SER A 755 16.96 5.43 -23.01
C SER A 755 17.41 3.99 -23.34
N GLY A 756 16.91 3.40 -24.43
CA GLY A 756 17.20 2.02 -24.84
C GLY A 756 16.88 1.72 -26.31
N PRO A 757 17.32 0.56 -26.85
CA PRO A 757 17.22 0.26 -28.27
C PRO A 757 15.75 0.12 -28.73
N SER A 758 15.40 0.76 -29.85
CA SER A 758 14.14 0.55 -30.57
C SER A 758 13.89 -0.92 -30.93
N ARG A 759 12.62 -1.30 -30.91
CA ARG A 759 12.10 -2.64 -31.21
C ARG A 759 11.41 -2.64 -32.58
N LEU A 760 11.60 -3.70 -33.34
CA LEU A 760 11.03 -3.84 -34.69
C LEU A 760 9.95 -4.92 -34.67
N TYR A 761 8.90 -4.70 -35.44
CA TYR A 761 7.80 -5.63 -35.61
C TYR A 761 7.43 -5.78 -37.08
N ARG A 762 7.24 -7.02 -37.53
CA ARG A 762 6.63 -7.31 -38.84
C ARG A 762 5.16 -7.61 -38.66
N ILE A 763 4.30 -6.89 -39.35
CA ILE A 763 2.85 -7.16 -39.34
C ILE A 763 2.59 -8.48 -40.06
N THR A 764 1.85 -9.38 -39.41
CA THR A 764 1.59 -10.75 -39.91
C THR A 764 0.17 -10.96 -40.40
N GLU A 765 -0.75 -10.04 -40.11
CA GLU A 765 -2.14 -10.14 -40.56
C GLU A 765 -2.71 -8.77 -40.99
N ALA A 766 -3.17 -8.69 -42.24
CA ALA A 766 -3.97 -7.58 -42.74
C ALA A 766 -5.45 -7.84 -42.42
N ARG A 767 -5.86 -7.72 -41.15
CA ARG A 767 -7.30 -7.76 -40.83
C ARG A 767 -7.95 -6.50 -41.39
N GLY A 768 -9.10 -6.67 -42.05
CA GLY A 768 -9.99 -5.60 -42.52
C GLY A 768 -11.35 -5.73 -41.86
#